data_AF-A0A969SMJ0-F1
#
_entry.id   AF-A0A969SMJ0-F1
#
_cell.length_a   1.000
_cell.length_b   1.000
_cell.length_c   1.000
_cell.angle_alpha   90.00
_cell.angle_beta   90.00
_cell.angle_gamma   90.00
#
_symmetry.space_group_name_H-M   'P 1'
#
loop_
_entity.id
_entity.type
_entity.pdbx_description
1 polymer ?
#
loop_
_entity_poly.entity_id
_entity_poly.type
_entity_poly.pdbx_seq_one_letter_code
_entity_poly.pdbx_strand_id
1 'polypeptide(L)'
;MFKIIRFYLLISLKLSLWLALIPLAALLDAKSVKAQASPGDKLTLPEPVQSDIEAAPNDTNTQVPENLVINQGERRIDITGGQPSGNNLFHSFTKFNVTAGETANFVLPELNINNVINRVIGGNESVINGDIRVDGNSVNFYLMNPAGIIFGSNANLDVNGTFTATTANGISFGSDWFNASGTNNYTALNSNPTAFGFTMSQPGGIDIRGNLSVGGGNLNLIGGTVVSSGEISGGQVNITTVPGNTLVTLTEPGSPLSLQIQPISASSTQPNNWNLPILSLPQLLTAGDGGNANKFTDNGDGTIQLSGSGITVENGDVALENITDSGDGGSIDSAIRANNINILANRNLIVEGNINEASGSESSVNLSAQGDITTKDINLSGYGGPVELFAEGNIITGDIDTNGYNINIAGNVSLNAEGNIITGNIDTSGFDSSGDVSLNAGENIAFNSINTQALFNSESESDSAGGNVNITAGGIIKGTGTIPGDGNNTDTTTILTSGNTPGSINISHNGGADNVPFKVGDASENGTVGAIDNGISSIAAGYGGSVDFPVLPNGGDATNTPDGIIITSVNSPPNLTANQQINLSKTEPTQLTFEELNALVDDADGDNTSIQIDRVTSGSLKINGVEVSSPATINPGDNLEYTPPANTIGDINGFVISASDKVSSSIPQTVGGRIENTPPTLESNSEIITTENQPSEFTFEDLKTVVNDADGDDTFIQIDEITRGILRRNGEIITPGTRLSAGDKLEYTPPENTNGNIPAFTIRASDGFASSTPQSIGVTAVPQEDNPQKPPQAEPPFESPKFPTNPLPPINIDPVVFNIDNKFATAYESYFNFSKRERVSLVKAQEILLKIEKAAGVKPAIIYVSFTSIQLNASSSQNRLDLVLVTANGEPIRKTINTANQEEMYSVVDKFYDTVLEPNNNSYLAPAQKLYQWMVAPLEEELKAKGINNLLFITDERLRSIPLAALHDGKQFLVEKYSVGFTPSLSLTNTEYKDVRKSQVLAMGASEFQDDNPLPAVPQEVSTIAQDIWQGTYLLNKDFTLENLKSLKNQFGIIHLATHGQFNGGPPEDSFIRLWNNKLNLNEFGDLKFSEPTVELLVLSACETAMGNDQAELGFGGLAVRTGAKTALASLWQVDDSATLGLMTEFYQQLRKAPIKSEALRQAQIAMLKGEIRVENGQLRTSTRGVSLPPQVVQSLSKRKINTLTHPYYWSAFTMIGNPW
;
A
#
# COMPACT_ATOMS: atom_id res chain seq x y z
N MET A 1 67.65 21.53 -18.73
CA MET A 1 67.37 21.44 -17.28
C MET A 1 67.65 22.70 -16.46
N PHE A 2 68.48 23.68 -16.85
CA PHE A 2 68.78 24.87 -16.04
C PHE A 2 68.05 26.18 -16.42
N LYS A 3 67.00 26.13 -17.24
CA LYS A 3 66.17 27.31 -17.62
C LYS A 3 64.69 27.24 -17.22
N ILE A 4 64.22 26.12 -16.66
CA ILE A 4 62.84 25.99 -16.12
C ILE A 4 62.79 26.40 -14.64
N ILE A 5 63.89 26.21 -13.90
CA ILE A 5 64.00 26.50 -12.46
C ILE A 5 63.93 28.01 -12.14
N ARG A 6 64.21 28.90 -13.11
CA ARG A 6 64.22 30.36 -12.88
C ARG A 6 62.87 31.07 -13.11
N PHE A 7 61.83 30.36 -13.54
CA PHE A 7 60.49 30.93 -13.73
C PHE A 7 59.57 30.64 -12.53
N TYR A 8 59.73 29.49 -11.86
CA TYR A 8 58.99 29.16 -10.64
C TYR A 8 59.49 29.90 -9.38
N LEU A 9 60.80 30.20 -9.28
CA LEU A 9 61.39 30.80 -8.07
C LEU A 9 61.05 32.30 -7.84
N LEU A 10 60.28 32.93 -8.72
CA LEU A 10 59.92 34.36 -8.63
C LEU A 10 58.42 34.60 -8.38
N ILE A 11 57.61 33.54 -8.40
CA ILE A 11 56.18 33.59 -8.07
C ILE A 11 55.96 33.12 -6.62
N SER A 12 56.71 32.12 -6.14
CA SER A 12 56.63 31.59 -4.77
C SER A 12 57.25 32.48 -3.67
N LEU A 13 57.65 33.73 -3.96
CA LEU A 13 58.20 34.67 -2.97
C LEU A 13 57.32 35.92 -2.72
N LYS A 14 56.08 35.93 -3.24
CA LYS A 14 55.11 37.02 -3.02
C LYS A 14 53.78 36.57 -2.40
N LEU A 15 53.64 35.29 -2.03
CA LEU A 15 52.39 34.73 -1.49
C LEU A 15 52.51 34.18 -0.05
N SER A 16 53.65 34.39 0.61
CA SER A 16 54.01 33.67 1.85
C SER A 16 54.66 34.55 2.94
N LEU A 17 54.46 35.88 2.90
CA LEU A 17 55.03 36.78 3.92
C LEU A 17 54.19 38.04 4.25
N TRP A 18 52.86 37.91 4.30
CA TRP A 18 51.96 38.93 4.89
C TRP A 18 50.83 38.35 5.78
N LEU A 19 50.85 37.04 6.09
CA LEU A 19 50.14 36.49 7.25
C LEU A 19 51.06 36.54 8.47
N ALA A 20 50.99 37.63 9.24
CA ALA A 20 51.26 37.69 10.68
C ALA A 20 50.96 39.10 11.20
N LEU A 21 50.30 39.18 12.36
CA LEU A 21 50.06 40.39 13.17
C LEU A 21 49.08 41.43 12.57
N ILE A 22 47.83 41.41 13.04
CA ILE A 22 47.28 42.40 13.99
C ILE A 22 45.84 42.01 14.34
N PRO A 23 45.51 41.91 15.64
CA PRO A 23 44.23 42.37 16.16
C PRO A 23 44.41 43.64 17.02
N LEU A 24 43.29 44.32 17.25
CA LEU A 24 43.03 45.20 18.40
C LEU A 24 43.74 46.58 18.48
N ALA A 25 43.06 47.63 18.02
CA ALA A 25 42.91 48.91 18.73
C ALA A 25 41.77 49.73 18.11
N ALA A 26 40.68 49.91 18.86
CA ALA A 26 39.56 50.76 18.45
C ALA A 26 39.81 52.25 18.75
N LEU A 27 38.98 53.13 18.16
CA LEU A 27 38.87 54.58 18.43
C LEU A 27 40.14 55.42 18.16
N LEU A 28 40.09 56.37 17.22
CA LEU A 28 39.71 57.76 17.57
C LEU A 28 39.75 58.77 16.40
N ASP A 29 38.79 59.68 16.50
CA ASP A 29 38.77 61.10 16.10
C ASP A 29 38.68 61.49 14.61
N ALA A 30 37.74 62.40 14.38
CA ALA A 30 37.47 63.01 13.10
C ALA A 30 38.28 64.31 12.93
N LYS A 31 38.87 64.53 11.75
CA LYS A 31 38.94 65.88 11.15
C LYS A 31 39.32 65.90 9.68
N SER A 32 38.51 66.65 8.93
CA SER A 32 38.84 67.42 7.72
C SER A 32 39.45 66.69 6.50
N VAL A 33 38.62 66.55 5.46
CA VAL A 33 38.97 67.06 4.12
C VAL A 33 37.82 67.95 3.61
N LYS A 34 38.16 69.07 2.97
CA LYS A 34 37.21 70.09 2.51
C LYS A 34 36.58 69.73 1.17
N ALA A 35 35.34 70.20 0.97
CA ALA A 35 34.60 70.06 -0.28
C ALA A 35 35.24 70.79 -1.47
N GLN A 36 35.01 70.25 -2.66
CA GLN A 36 35.08 70.97 -3.93
C GLN A 36 33.87 70.59 -4.80
N ALA A 37 32.69 71.10 -4.43
CA ALA A 37 31.45 70.92 -5.18
C ALA A 37 31.29 72.04 -6.22
N SER A 38 30.84 71.68 -7.43
CA SER A 38 30.49 72.64 -8.48
C SER A 38 29.10 73.24 -8.19
N PRO A 39 28.88 74.54 -8.44
CA PRO A 39 27.60 75.18 -8.16
C PRO A 39 26.56 74.84 -9.24
N GLY A 40 25.76 73.80 -9.00
CA GLY A 40 24.67 73.39 -9.90
C GLY A 40 23.77 72.31 -9.32
N ASP A 41 24.35 71.31 -8.66
CA ASP A 41 23.60 70.17 -8.16
C ASP A 41 22.91 70.48 -6.83
N LYS A 42 21.58 70.38 -6.82
CA LYS A 42 20.82 70.29 -5.57
C LYS A 42 21.23 68.99 -4.88
N LEU A 43 21.71 69.06 -3.63
CA LEU A 43 21.72 67.88 -2.77
C LEU A 43 20.28 67.44 -2.53
N THR A 44 19.84 66.43 -3.27
CA THR A 44 18.78 65.53 -2.81
C THR A 44 19.31 64.80 -1.58
N LEU A 45 18.57 64.88 -0.49
CA LEU A 45 18.74 63.95 0.63
C LEU A 45 18.62 62.52 0.08
N PRO A 46 19.35 61.52 0.62
CA PRO A 46 19.03 60.13 0.32
C PRO A 46 17.56 59.90 0.69
N GLU A 47 16.81 59.25 -0.20
CA GLU A 47 15.42 58.90 0.10
C GLU A 47 15.38 58.00 1.34
N PRO A 48 14.37 58.16 2.22
CA PRO A 48 14.23 57.28 3.36
C PRO A 48 14.03 55.85 2.87
N VAL A 49 14.82 54.92 3.40
CA VAL A 49 14.61 53.51 3.11
C VAL A 49 13.38 53.05 3.89
N GLN A 50 12.37 52.60 3.15
CA GLN A 50 11.08 52.16 3.67
C GLN A 50 11.21 50.77 4.31
N SER A 51 10.49 50.55 5.42
CA SER A 51 10.37 49.24 6.08
C SER A 51 9.65 48.22 5.18
N ASP A 52 10.15 46.99 5.10
CA ASP A 52 9.44 45.85 4.47
C ASP A 52 8.52 45.08 5.43
N ILE A 53 8.36 45.59 6.65
CA ILE A 53 7.35 45.21 7.63
C ILE A 53 6.13 46.15 7.49
N GLU A 54 4.93 45.59 7.40
CA GLU A 54 3.66 46.30 7.29
C GLU A 54 2.67 45.80 8.36
N ALA A 55 2.20 46.70 9.23
CA ALA A 55 1.16 46.40 10.22
C ALA A 55 -0.18 46.06 9.55
N ALA A 56 -0.90 45.07 10.09
CA ALA A 56 -2.22 44.71 9.60
C ALA A 56 -3.27 45.80 9.93
N PRO A 57 -4.36 45.92 9.16
CA PRO A 57 -5.47 46.83 9.46
C PRO A 57 -6.22 46.58 10.80
N ASN A 58 -5.64 47.10 11.88
CA ASN A 58 -6.30 47.54 13.13
C ASN A 58 -7.21 46.52 13.88
N ASP A 59 -6.70 45.33 14.22
CA ASP A 59 -7.24 44.56 15.36
C ASP A 59 -6.31 44.47 16.59
N THR A 60 -5.00 44.65 16.39
CA THR A 60 -4.00 44.71 17.49
C THR A 60 -3.48 46.10 17.82
N ASN A 61 -3.80 47.14 17.03
CA ASN A 61 -3.12 48.46 17.12
C ASN A 61 -1.58 48.31 17.09
N THR A 62 -1.06 47.40 16.26
CA THR A 62 0.37 47.26 15.99
C THR A 62 0.85 48.48 15.20
N GLN A 63 1.94 49.10 15.65
CA GLN A 63 2.51 50.30 15.04
C GLN A 63 3.92 50.00 14.55
N VAL A 64 4.11 50.19 13.24
CA VAL A 64 5.39 50.06 12.54
C VAL A 64 5.71 51.42 11.92
N PRO A 65 6.89 52.01 12.17
CA PRO A 65 7.26 53.30 11.61
C PRO A 65 7.48 53.19 10.09
N GLU A 66 6.94 54.14 9.31
CA GLU A 66 7.09 54.18 7.85
C GLU A 66 8.56 54.26 7.38
N ASN A 67 9.46 54.77 8.23
CA ASN A 67 10.86 55.01 7.94
C ASN A 67 11.75 54.38 9.01
N LEU A 68 12.86 53.76 8.60
CA LEU A 68 13.88 53.22 9.50
C LEU A 68 14.50 54.31 10.39
N VAL A 69 14.68 54.01 11.67
CA VAL A 69 15.43 54.87 12.59
C VAL A 69 16.88 54.38 12.63
N ILE A 70 17.81 55.20 12.14
CA ILE A 70 19.24 54.95 12.33
C ILE A 70 19.60 55.37 13.75
N ASN A 71 19.70 54.40 14.66
CA ASN A 71 20.04 54.64 16.06
C ASN A 71 21.39 53.99 16.38
N GLN A 72 22.35 54.79 16.86
CA GLN A 72 23.75 54.39 17.13
C GLN A 72 24.54 53.72 15.96
N GLY A 73 23.95 53.57 14.78
CA GLY A 73 24.54 52.91 13.60
C GLY A 73 23.73 51.72 13.09
N GLU A 74 22.78 51.21 13.89
CA GLU A 74 21.86 50.13 13.53
C GLU A 74 20.66 50.66 12.72
N ARG A 75 20.17 49.89 11.75
CA ARG A 75 18.92 50.19 11.01
C ARG A 75 17.74 49.55 11.76
N ARG A 76 17.22 50.24 12.75
CA ARG A 76 16.22 49.71 13.69
C ARG A 76 14.79 50.06 13.28
N ILE A 77 13.90 49.07 13.34
CA ILE A 77 12.45 49.21 13.22
C ILE A 77 11.87 48.97 14.62
N ASP A 78 11.48 50.04 15.31
CA ASP A 78 10.81 49.93 16.61
C ASP A 78 9.32 49.61 16.43
N ILE A 79 8.98 48.34 16.62
CA ILE A 79 7.61 47.85 16.59
C ILE A 79 7.00 48.12 17.96
N THR A 80 5.92 48.91 17.98
CA THR A 80 5.26 49.39 19.19
C THR A 80 3.75 49.14 19.14
N GLY A 81 3.02 49.52 20.20
CA GLY A 81 1.59 49.25 20.31
C GLY A 81 1.32 47.80 20.66
N GLY A 82 0.47 47.13 19.88
CA GLY A 82 0.02 45.77 20.15
C GLY A 82 -1.14 45.72 21.16
N GLN A 83 -1.81 44.56 21.21
CA GLN A 83 -2.98 44.34 22.06
C GLN A 83 -2.59 43.44 23.25
N PRO A 84 -2.53 43.96 24.49
CA PRO A 84 -2.23 43.15 25.66
C PRO A 84 -3.45 42.34 26.11
N SER A 85 -3.21 41.13 26.63
CA SER A 85 -4.21 40.33 27.37
C SER A 85 -3.51 39.34 28.31
N GLY A 86 -3.81 39.37 29.60
CA GLY A 86 -3.04 38.63 30.60
C GLY A 86 -1.55 39.00 30.55
N ASN A 87 -0.68 38.01 30.41
CA ASN A 87 0.77 38.20 30.22
C ASN A 87 1.19 38.14 28.73
N ASN A 88 0.23 38.22 27.80
CA ASN A 88 0.46 38.14 26.36
C ASN A 88 0.38 39.53 25.70
N LEU A 89 1.21 39.75 24.68
CA LEU A 89 1.15 40.91 23.79
C LEU A 89 0.98 40.44 22.34
N PHE A 90 -0.15 40.78 21.72
CA PHE A 90 -0.47 40.32 20.36
C PHE A 90 -0.16 41.38 19.30
N HIS A 91 0.47 40.95 18.20
CA HIS A 91 0.73 41.76 17.01
C HIS A 91 0.19 41.10 15.72
N SER A 92 -0.31 41.92 14.80
CA SER A 92 -0.83 41.50 13.49
C SER A 92 -0.09 42.27 12.38
N PHE A 93 0.42 41.56 11.38
CA PHE A 93 1.12 42.13 10.23
C PHE A 93 0.47 41.70 8.91
N THR A 94 0.36 42.61 7.94
CA THR A 94 0.09 42.22 6.55
C THR A 94 1.32 41.53 5.98
N LYS A 95 2.51 42.11 6.22
CA LYS A 95 3.80 41.62 5.75
C LYS A 95 4.83 41.73 6.87
N PHE A 96 5.65 40.71 7.04
CA PHE A 96 6.72 40.70 8.05
C PHE A 96 7.98 40.11 7.45
N ASN A 97 8.78 40.99 6.84
CA ASN A 97 10.09 40.72 6.27
C ASN A 97 11.15 41.58 6.97
N VAL A 98 12.33 41.03 7.22
CA VAL A 98 13.46 41.75 7.85
C VAL A 98 14.65 41.69 6.90
N THR A 99 15.16 42.83 6.44
CA THR A 99 16.27 42.87 5.47
C THR A 99 17.63 42.73 6.16
N ALA A 100 18.66 42.33 5.41
CA ALA A 100 20.03 42.26 5.90
C ALA A 100 20.53 43.59 6.50
N GLY A 101 21.00 43.49 7.75
CA GLY A 101 21.45 44.63 8.55
C GLY A 101 20.33 45.50 9.13
N GLU A 102 19.08 45.01 9.12
CA GLU A 102 17.95 45.61 9.84
C GLU A 102 17.61 44.82 11.10
N THR A 103 17.11 45.53 12.11
CA THR A 103 16.66 44.95 13.38
C THR A 103 15.18 45.23 13.60
N ALA A 104 14.35 44.19 13.60
CA ALA A 104 12.95 44.25 14.03
C ALA A 104 12.89 44.19 15.56
N ASN A 105 12.74 45.35 16.20
CA ASN A 105 12.80 45.48 17.65
C ASN A 105 11.40 45.63 18.26
N PHE A 106 10.99 44.66 19.06
CA PHE A 106 9.70 44.71 19.78
C PHE A 106 9.86 45.43 21.12
N VAL A 107 9.25 46.61 21.22
CA VAL A 107 9.27 47.44 22.42
C VAL A 107 8.07 47.10 23.30
N LEU A 108 8.32 46.54 24.48
CA LEU A 108 7.27 46.16 25.42
C LEU A 108 6.64 47.39 26.12
N PRO A 109 5.33 47.35 26.44
CA PRO A 109 4.72 48.34 27.33
C PRO A 109 5.19 48.15 28.79
N GLU A 110 4.86 49.07 29.69
CA GLU A 110 5.16 49.00 31.15
C GLU A 110 4.34 47.90 31.90
N LEU A 111 4.12 46.74 31.29
CA LEU A 111 3.37 45.59 31.79
C LEU A 111 4.27 44.36 31.90
N ASN A 112 3.92 43.42 32.78
CA ASN A 112 4.61 42.13 32.89
C ASN A 112 4.21 41.19 31.74
N ILE A 113 4.82 41.38 30.57
CA ILE A 113 4.62 40.53 29.38
C ILE A 113 5.59 39.34 29.43
N ASN A 114 5.05 38.14 29.28
CA ASN A 114 5.80 36.88 29.18
C ASN A 114 5.89 36.37 27.72
N ASN A 115 4.88 36.66 26.90
CA ASN A 115 4.77 36.15 25.53
C ASN A 115 4.46 37.28 24.54
N VAL A 116 5.27 37.45 23.50
CA VAL A 116 4.98 38.28 22.32
C VAL A 116 4.52 37.37 21.20
N ILE A 117 3.28 37.52 20.74
CA ILE A 117 2.65 36.61 19.78
C ILE A 117 2.28 37.37 18.50
N ASN A 118 2.88 36.94 17.38
CA ASN A 118 2.80 37.61 16.09
C ASN A 118 2.08 36.72 15.07
N ARG A 119 1.18 37.30 14.28
CA ARG A 119 0.62 36.65 13.09
C ARG A 119 0.87 37.48 11.83
N VAL A 120 1.06 36.79 10.71
CA VAL A 120 1.14 37.39 9.37
C VAL A 120 -0.12 37.00 8.58
N ILE A 121 -0.80 37.98 8.00
CA ILE A 121 -2.13 37.81 7.39
C ILE A 121 -2.17 38.03 5.87
N GLY A 122 -1.07 38.46 5.25
CA GLY A 122 -1.04 38.89 3.84
C GLY A 122 -0.93 37.79 2.79
N GLY A 123 -0.74 36.53 3.19
CA GLY A 123 -0.75 35.39 2.25
C GLY A 123 0.54 35.14 1.47
N ASN A 124 1.63 35.84 1.81
CA ASN A 124 2.98 35.52 1.34
C ASN A 124 3.83 35.04 2.52
N GLU A 125 4.90 34.32 2.21
CA GLU A 125 5.94 33.90 3.14
C GLU A 125 6.63 35.07 3.84
N SER A 126 7.17 34.83 5.04
CA SER A 126 7.98 35.79 5.78
C SER A 126 9.46 35.57 5.49
N VAL A 127 10.13 36.57 4.91
CA VAL A 127 11.58 36.54 4.65
C VAL A 127 12.33 37.28 5.76
N ILE A 128 12.90 36.52 6.69
CA ILE A 128 13.67 37.02 7.84
C ILE A 128 15.16 36.89 7.53
N ASN A 129 15.81 37.95 7.07
CA ASN A 129 17.23 37.97 6.73
C ASN A 129 17.98 39.04 7.55
N GLY A 130 17.54 39.31 8.77
CA GLY A 130 18.15 40.27 9.72
C GLY A 130 17.77 39.94 11.16
N ASP A 131 18.00 40.87 12.09
CA ASP A 131 17.81 40.61 13.53
C ASP A 131 16.32 40.70 13.93
N ILE A 132 15.86 39.77 14.78
CA ILE A 132 14.65 39.92 15.60
C ILE A 132 15.09 40.11 17.05
N ARG A 133 14.66 41.20 17.69
CA ARG A 133 14.99 41.54 19.09
C ARG A 133 13.74 41.78 19.92
N VAL A 134 13.73 41.28 21.16
CA VAL A 134 12.74 41.61 22.19
C VAL A 134 13.43 42.16 23.44
N ASP A 135 13.19 43.42 23.76
CA ASP A 135 13.79 44.08 24.93
C ASP A 135 13.14 43.57 26.24
N GLY A 136 13.72 42.53 26.87
CA GLY A 136 13.26 42.00 28.17
C GLY A 136 14.00 40.75 28.65
N ASN A 137 13.89 40.46 29.96
CA ASN A 137 14.42 39.22 30.55
C ASN A 137 13.42 38.07 30.35
N SER A 138 13.82 37.01 29.65
CA SER A 138 13.07 35.74 29.51
C SER A 138 11.66 35.86 28.93
N VAL A 139 11.51 36.64 27.86
CA VAL A 139 10.25 36.80 27.11
C VAL A 139 10.21 35.82 25.93
N ASN A 140 9.14 35.06 25.80
CA ASN A 140 8.91 34.15 24.67
C ASN A 140 8.41 34.92 23.45
N PHE A 141 8.80 34.47 22.25
CA PHE A 141 8.41 35.07 20.98
C PHE A 141 7.81 34.01 20.04
N TYR A 142 6.60 34.27 19.54
CA TYR A 142 5.89 33.39 18.61
C TYR A 142 5.69 34.11 17.27
N LEU A 143 6.08 33.48 16.17
CA LEU A 143 5.84 33.95 14.80
C LEU A 143 5.00 32.92 14.04
N MET A 144 3.75 33.27 13.72
CA MET A 144 2.82 32.45 12.95
C MET A 144 2.65 33.03 11.54
N ASN A 145 3.09 32.30 10.51
CA ASN A 145 2.79 32.60 9.11
C ASN A 145 2.44 31.31 8.33
N PRO A 146 1.15 31.05 8.02
CA PRO A 146 0.75 29.81 7.35
C PRO A 146 1.27 29.67 5.91
N ALA A 147 1.63 30.77 5.26
CA ALA A 147 2.17 30.76 3.89
C ALA A 147 3.64 30.29 3.81
N GLY A 148 4.36 30.27 4.94
CA GLY A 148 5.76 29.85 5.03
C GLY A 148 6.67 30.88 5.70
N ILE A 149 7.85 30.43 6.15
CA ILE A 149 8.88 31.28 6.78
C ILE A 149 10.25 30.92 6.20
N ILE A 150 10.99 31.92 5.72
CA ILE A 150 12.36 31.80 5.21
C ILE A 150 13.29 32.57 6.14
N PHE A 151 14.21 31.89 6.82
CA PHE A 151 15.33 32.50 7.51
C PHE A 151 16.53 32.59 6.56
N GLY A 152 16.89 33.80 6.16
CA GLY A 152 18.05 34.09 5.32
C GLY A 152 19.38 33.97 6.09
N SER A 153 20.49 34.02 5.36
CA SER A 153 21.83 33.79 5.92
C SER A 153 22.33 34.83 6.93
N ASN A 154 21.59 35.93 7.13
CA ASN A 154 21.90 36.98 8.12
C ASN A 154 20.79 37.08 9.18
N ALA A 155 19.91 36.06 9.28
CA ALA A 155 18.93 35.97 10.35
C ALA A 155 19.62 35.77 11.71
N ASN A 156 19.14 36.46 12.74
CA ASN A 156 19.67 36.36 14.10
C ASN A 156 18.55 36.65 15.12
N LEU A 157 18.49 35.88 16.21
CA LEU A 157 17.40 35.91 17.18
C LEU A 157 17.88 36.35 18.57
N ASP A 158 17.86 37.66 18.81
CA ASP A 158 18.15 38.27 20.11
C ASP A 158 16.90 38.20 21.02
N VAL A 159 16.59 36.98 21.44
CA VAL A 159 15.42 36.61 22.25
C VAL A 159 15.89 35.79 23.44
N ASN A 160 15.72 36.33 24.66
CA ASN A 160 16.17 35.73 25.92
C ASN A 160 15.24 34.63 26.48
N GLY A 161 14.22 34.22 25.71
CA GLY A 161 13.20 33.22 26.06
C GLY A 161 12.96 32.26 24.90
N THR A 162 11.84 31.52 24.91
CA THR A 162 11.54 30.57 23.83
C THR A 162 11.16 31.29 22.55
N PHE A 163 11.87 31.03 21.46
CA PHE A 163 11.45 31.42 20.11
C PHE A 163 10.67 30.27 19.46
N THR A 164 9.51 30.56 18.89
CA THR A 164 8.68 29.59 18.15
C THR A 164 8.30 30.16 16.79
N ALA A 165 8.74 29.50 15.72
CA ALA A 165 8.26 29.76 14.36
C ALA A 165 7.28 28.65 13.96
N THR A 166 6.13 29.03 13.41
CA THR A 166 5.13 28.05 12.97
C THR A 166 4.36 28.47 11.72
N THR A 167 4.02 27.48 10.89
CA THR A 167 3.11 27.63 9.76
C THR A 167 1.70 27.08 10.04
N ALA A 168 1.38 26.84 11.32
CA ALA A 168 0.01 26.66 11.78
C ALA A 168 -0.87 27.86 11.42
N ASN A 169 -2.18 27.66 11.26
CA ASN A 169 -3.14 28.75 11.03
C ASN A 169 -3.93 29.18 12.27
N GLY A 170 -3.63 28.59 13.43
CA GLY A 170 -3.96 29.18 14.72
C GLY A 170 -3.12 28.64 15.89
N ILE A 171 -3.09 29.40 16.98
CA ILE A 171 -2.48 29.04 18.27
C ILE A 171 -3.59 28.97 19.32
N SER A 172 -3.69 27.86 20.04
CA SER A 172 -4.69 27.64 21.09
C SER A 172 -4.25 28.20 22.44
N PHE A 173 -5.21 28.71 23.20
CA PHE A 173 -5.09 29.28 24.54
C PHE A 173 -6.22 28.68 25.41
N GLY A 174 -6.06 27.41 25.81
CA GLY A 174 -7.13 26.65 26.45
C GLY A 174 -8.23 26.27 25.46
N SER A 175 -9.43 26.85 25.59
CA SER A 175 -10.57 26.63 24.68
C SER A 175 -10.59 27.56 23.46
N ASP A 176 -9.86 28.66 23.54
CA ASP A 176 -9.95 29.80 22.62
C ASP A 176 -8.71 29.88 21.72
N TRP A 177 -8.85 30.52 20.57
CA TRP A 177 -7.85 30.46 19.50
C TRP A 177 -7.43 31.83 19.01
N PHE A 178 -6.13 32.00 18.83
CA PHE A 178 -5.51 33.09 18.09
C PHE A 178 -5.29 32.66 16.65
N ASN A 179 -6.16 33.13 15.75
CA ASN A 179 -6.23 32.70 14.36
C ASN A 179 -5.42 33.60 13.44
N ALA A 180 -4.74 33.00 12.46
CA ALA A 180 -4.06 33.72 11.39
C ALA A 180 -5.07 34.46 10.50
N SER A 181 -6.22 33.84 10.19
CA SER A 181 -7.32 34.44 9.43
C SER A 181 -8.46 34.93 10.33
N GLY A 182 -9.19 35.95 9.89
CA GLY A 182 -10.37 36.47 10.59
C GLY A 182 -10.06 37.26 11.88
N THR A 183 -11.10 37.44 12.70
CA THR A 183 -11.08 38.27 13.93
C THR A 183 -10.82 37.43 15.18
N ASN A 184 -10.01 37.95 16.11
CA ASN A 184 -9.67 37.29 17.37
C ASN A 184 -10.37 37.90 18.60
N ASN A 185 -10.72 37.05 19.57
CA ASN A 185 -11.23 37.49 20.88
C ASN A 185 -10.09 37.63 21.90
N TYR A 186 -9.31 38.71 21.80
CA TYR A 186 -8.16 38.95 22.68
C TYR A 186 -8.45 38.83 24.17
N THR A 187 -9.66 39.15 24.64
CA THR A 187 -10.01 39.06 26.07
C THR A 187 -10.01 37.64 26.62
N ALA A 188 -10.23 36.63 25.78
CA ALA A 188 -10.15 35.22 26.14
C ALA A 188 -8.71 34.67 26.08
N LEU A 189 -7.84 35.27 25.25
CA LEU A 189 -6.46 34.83 25.02
C LEU A 189 -5.50 35.31 26.12
N ASN A 190 -5.83 35.04 27.39
CA ASN A 190 -5.11 35.54 28.57
C ASN A 190 -4.25 34.48 29.30
N SER A 191 -4.31 33.21 28.88
CA SER A 191 -3.45 32.11 29.35
C SER A 191 -2.15 32.00 28.54
N ASN A 192 -1.30 31.00 28.79
CA ASN A 192 -0.21 30.67 27.86
C ASN A 192 -0.74 29.92 26.62
N PRO A 193 0.02 29.89 25.51
CA PRO A 193 -0.23 28.98 24.38
C PRO A 193 -0.22 27.52 24.81
N THR A 194 -1.15 26.71 24.28
CA THR A 194 -1.33 25.28 24.63
C THR A 194 -1.36 24.34 23.42
N ALA A 195 -1.55 24.83 22.20
CA ALA A 195 -1.49 24.01 20.98
C ALA A 195 -1.33 24.83 19.71
N PHE A 196 -1.00 24.18 18.60
CA PHE A 196 -0.97 24.71 17.24
C PHE A 196 -1.97 23.97 16.37
N GLY A 197 -2.78 24.71 15.63
CA GLY A 197 -3.84 24.17 14.76
C GLY A 197 -3.43 24.29 13.30
N PHE A 198 -3.26 23.14 12.66
CA PHE A 198 -2.98 23.00 11.23
C PHE A 198 -4.27 22.56 10.54
N THR A 199 -5.30 23.42 10.50
CA THR A 199 -6.62 23.13 9.86
C THR A 199 -6.60 23.24 8.33
N MET A 200 -5.42 23.41 7.76
CA MET A 200 -5.13 23.49 6.33
C MET A 200 -4.61 22.14 5.85
N SER A 201 -5.01 21.69 4.66
CA SER A 201 -4.61 20.38 4.12
C SER A 201 -3.14 20.30 3.71
N GLN A 202 -2.51 21.44 3.43
CA GLN A 202 -1.08 21.55 3.10
C GLN A 202 -0.52 22.78 3.81
N PRO A 203 0.09 22.64 5.00
CA PRO A 203 0.74 23.76 5.68
C PRO A 203 2.05 24.18 5.02
N GLY A 204 2.40 25.47 5.13
CA GLY A 204 3.63 26.02 4.54
C GLY A 204 4.91 25.43 5.15
N GLY A 205 6.01 25.55 4.42
CA GLY A 205 7.34 25.13 4.88
C GLY A 205 8.06 26.19 5.75
N ILE A 206 9.05 25.72 6.50
CA ILE A 206 10.09 26.56 7.13
C ILE A 206 11.42 26.24 6.44
N ASP A 207 12.09 27.26 5.94
CA ASP A 207 13.35 27.18 5.18
C ASP A 207 14.43 28.03 5.87
N ILE A 208 15.59 27.43 6.14
CA ILE A 208 16.70 28.05 6.88
C ILE A 208 17.96 28.01 6.01
N ARG A 209 18.44 29.19 5.57
CA ARG A 209 19.54 29.35 4.58
C ARG A 209 20.88 29.75 5.18
N GLY A 210 21.04 29.57 6.49
CA GLY A 210 22.25 29.89 7.25
C GLY A 210 22.06 29.51 8.71
N ASN A 211 22.98 29.90 9.59
CA ASN A 211 22.92 29.51 10.98
C ASN A 211 21.77 30.25 11.71
N LEU A 212 20.94 29.50 12.45
CA LEU A 212 19.82 30.03 13.23
C LEU A 212 19.99 29.63 14.69
N SER A 213 20.24 30.61 15.56
CA SER A 213 20.48 30.40 16.98
C SER A 213 19.63 31.33 17.87
N VAL A 214 19.28 30.87 19.08
CA VAL A 214 18.48 31.64 20.07
C VAL A 214 19.30 31.87 21.35
N GLY A 215 19.34 33.12 21.81
CA GLY A 215 20.13 33.57 22.97
C GLY A 215 19.74 32.97 24.33
N GLY A 216 20.12 31.70 24.58
CA GLY A 216 19.95 31.01 25.86
C GLY A 216 18.52 30.54 26.18
N GLY A 217 17.59 30.67 25.22
CA GLY A 217 16.23 30.13 25.29
C GLY A 217 15.96 29.09 24.22
N ASN A 218 14.82 28.40 24.31
CA ASN A 218 14.48 27.26 23.43
C ASN A 218 14.09 27.71 22.01
N LEU A 219 14.26 26.82 21.03
CA LEU A 219 13.90 27.02 19.63
C LEU A 219 12.89 25.94 19.19
N ASN A 220 11.68 26.37 18.84
CA ASN A 220 10.64 25.51 18.28
C ASN A 220 10.38 25.85 16.81
N LEU A 221 10.46 24.85 15.93
CA LEU A 221 10.19 24.97 14.50
C LEU A 221 9.07 23.98 14.13
N ILE A 222 7.86 24.48 13.87
CA ILE A 222 6.66 23.64 13.72
C ILE A 222 5.93 24.00 12.42
N GLY A 223 6.12 23.22 11.36
CA GLY A 223 5.58 23.52 10.02
C GLY A 223 5.22 22.28 9.20
N GLY A 224 4.83 22.44 7.93
CA GLY A 224 4.51 21.29 7.06
C GLY A 224 5.76 20.54 6.60
N THR A 225 6.82 21.28 6.29
CA THR A 225 8.17 20.78 5.98
C THR A 225 9.17 21.66 6.72
N VAL A 226 10.28 21.12 7.20
CA VAL A 226 11.37 21.93 7.77
C VAL A 226 12.68 21.58 7.06
N VAL A 227 13.29 22.56 6.39
CA VAL A 227 14.57 22.41 5.68
C VAL A 227 15.60 23.40 6.20
N SER A 228 16.85 22.94 6.33
CA SER A 228 17.98 23.80 6.72
C SER A 228 19.25 23.50 5.93
N SER A 229 19.83 24.52 5.31
CA SER A 229 21.19 24.54 4.75
C SER A 229 22.17 25.32 5.67
N GLY A 230 22.00 25.18 6.98
CA GLY A 230 22.80 25.83 8.02
C GLY A 230 22.60 25.19 9.38
N GLU A 231 23.38 25.62 10.36
CA GLU A 231 23.35 25.06 11.72
C GLU A 231 22.17 25.60 12.53
N ILE A 232 21.50 24.75 13.30
CA ILE A 232 20.39 25.13 14.20
C ILE A 232 20.82 24.92 15.66
N SER A 233 20.67 25.94 16.51
CA SER A 233 20.96 25.83 17.96
C SER A 233 20.04 26.69 18.85
N GLY A 234 19.97 26.35 20.13
CA GLY A 234 19.08 27.00 21.12
C GLY A 234 18.68 26.03 22.24
N GLY A 235 18.36 26.55 23.43
CA GLY A 235 18.41 25.84 24.73
C GLY A 235 17.76 24.45 24.78
N GLN A 236 16.70 24.27 24.00
CA GLN A 236 16.18 22.99 23.52
C GLN A 236 15.74 23.25 22.08
N VAL A 237 16.06 22.33 21.17
CA VAL A 237 15.63 22.38 19.76
C VAL A 237 14.50 21.38 19.58
N ASN A 238 13.28 21.86 19.35
CA ASN A 238 12.14 21.03 18.98
C ASN A 238 11.77 21.31 17.51
N ILE A 239 11.92 20.31 16.65
CA ILE A 239 11.52 20.39 15.23
C ILE A 239 10.36 19.42 15.03
N THR A 240 9.28 19.89 14.42
CA THR A 240 8.13 19.03 14.15
C THR A 240 7.53 19.38 12.81
N THR A 241 7.46 18.38 11.95
CA THR A 241 6.62 18.45 10.75
C THR A 241 5.23 17.98 11.08
N VAL A 242 4.25 18.66 10.52
CA VAL A 242 2.85 18.45 10.84
C VAL A 242 2.09 18.20 9.54
N PRO A 243 1.41 17.05 9.39
CA PRO A 243 0.51 16.86 8.27
C PRO A 243 -0.63 17.88 8.35
N GLY A 244 -1.37 18.05 7.26
CA GLY A 244 -2.59 18.86 7.30
C GLY A 244 -3.63 18.33 8.30
N ASN A 245 -4.67 19.11 8.53
CA ASN A 245 -5.85 18.75 9.34
C ASN A 245 -5.54 18.24 10.77
N THR A 246 -4.51 18.80 11.40
CA THR A 246 -3.85 18.24 12.59
C THR A 246 -3.68 19.25 13.72
N LEU A 247 -3.76 18.77 14.97
CA LEU A 247 -3.49 19.51 16.19
C LEU A 247 -2.14 19.07 16.77
N VAL A 248 -1.29 20.04 17.13
CA VAL A 248 -0.06 19.77 17.89
C VAL A 248 -0.21 20.39 19.28
N THR A 249 -0.38 19.59 20.32
CA THR A 249 -0.52 20.11 21.70
C THR A 249 0.84 20.31 22.37
N LEU A 250 1.01 21.43 23.07
CA LEU A 250 2.16 21.71 23.94
C LEU A 250 1.95 21.06 25.31
N THR A 251 2.80 20.10 25.69
CA THR A 251 2.74 19.44 27.02
C THR A 251 3.30 20.33 28.14
N GLU A 252 2.95 20.04 29.41
CA GLU A 252 3.42 20.82 30.57
C GLU A 252 4.96 20.83 30.72
N PRO A 253 5.55 21.91 31.30
CA PRO A 253 7.00 22.03 31.49
C PRO A 253 7.60 20.87 32.30
N GLY A 254 8.55 20.16 31.71
CA GLY A 254 9.30 19.06 32.35
C GLY A 254 9.09 17.68 31.74
N SER A 255 8.24 17.52 30.72
CA SER A 255 8.18 16.29 29.92
C SER A 255 9.13 16.36 28.71
N PRO A 256 9.98 15.35 28.45
CA PRO A 256 10.86 15.34 27.28
C PRO A 256 10.09 15.23 25.95
N LEU A 257 8.89 14.62 25.97
CA LEU A 257 7.97 14.48 24.84
C LEU A 257 6.89 15.59 24.91
N SER A 258 7.20 16.74 24.31
CA SER A 258 6.44 17.99 24.50
C SER A 258 5.38 18.30 23.43
N LEU A 259 5.23 17.46 22.40
CA LEU A 259 4.34 17.69 21.26
C LEU A 259 3.55 16.41 20.92
N GLN A 260 2.23 16.43 21.11
CA GLN A 260 1.34 15.35 20.64
C GLN A 260 0.64 15.78 19.35
N ILE A 261 0.87 15.02 18.28
CA ILE A 261 0.14 15.09 17.02
C ILE A 261 -1.19 14.34 17.19
N GLN A 262 -2.31 15.02 16.95
CA GLN A 262 -3.65 14.43 17.00
C GLN A 262 -4.49 14.93 15.81
N PRO A 263 -5.31 14.07 15.17
CA PRO A 263 -6.26 14.52 14.14
C PRO A 263 -7.21 15.59 14.69
N ILE A 264 -7.50 16.63 13.90
CA ILE A 264 -8.43 17.67 14.33
C ILE A 264 -9.87 17.13 14.37
N SER A 265 -10.34 16.84 15.59
CA SER A 265 -11.76 16.61 15.85
C SER A 265 -12.52 17.93 15.63
N ALA A 266 -13.45 17.95 14.67
CA ALA A 266 -14.17 19.15 14.27
C ALA A 266 -14.90 19.85 15.43
N SER A 267 -14.37 20.99 15.87
CA SER A 267 -14.93 21.85 16.92
C SER A 267 -15.25 23.24 16.40
N SER A 268 -16.37 23.81 16.81
CA SER A 268 -16.78 25.16 16.42
C SER A 268 -15.92 26.29 17.00
N THR A 269 -14.88 25.97 17.78
CA THR A 269 -13.92 26.95 18.33
C THR A 269 -12.58 27.01 17.58
N GLN A 270 -12.31 26.05 16.68
CA GLN A 270 -11.03 25.93 15.97
C GLN A 270 -10.77 27.05 14.95
N PRO A 271 -9.51 27.18 14.46
CA PRO A 271 -9.17 28.14 13.41
C PRO A 271 -9.96 27.90 12.13
N ASN A 272 -10.36 28.99 11.46
CA ASN A 272 -10.95 28.90 10.12
C ASN A 272 -9.87 28.54 9.11
N ASN A 273 -10.21 27.68 8.14
CA ASN A 273 -9.32 27.29 7.05
C ASN A 273 -8.61 28.50 6.41
N TRP A 274 -7.31 28.31 6.14
CA TRP A 274 -6.48 29.31 5.49
C TRP A 274 -6.64 29.22 3.96
N ASN A 275 -7.22 30.25 3.36
CA ASN A 275 -7.55 30.30 1.93
C ASN A 275 -6.64 31.27 1.14
N LEU A 276 -5.45 31.57 1.64
CA LEU A 276 -4.44 32.33 0.90
C LEU A 276 -3.40 31.35 0.32
N PRO A 277 -2.77 31.67 -0.83
CA PRO A 277 -1.85 30.75 -1.50
C PRO A 277 -0.67 30.37 -0.60
N ILE A 278 -0.16 29.17 -0.84
CA ILE A 278 0.98 28.58 -0.13
C ILE A 278 1.96 28.13 -1.20
N LEU A 279 3.22 28.49 -1.04
CA LEU A 279 4.26 28.12 -1.99
C LEU A 279 4.64 26.65 -1.79
N SER A 280 4.85 25.92 -2.88
CA SER A 280 5.51 24.61 -2.83
C SER A 280 6.96 24.77 -2.35
N LEU A 281 7.57 23.70 -1.83
CA LEU A 281 8.97 23.76 -1.36
C LEU A 281 9.96 24.33 -2.42
N PRO A 282 9.92 23.95 -3.72
CA PRO A 282 10.74 24.61 -4.74
C PRO A 282 10.47 26.11 -4.88
N GLN A 283 9.21 26.53 -4.81
CA GLN A 283 8.85 27.94 -4.90
C GLN A 283 9.36 28.71 -3.67
N LEU A 284 9.23 28.15 -2.47
CA LEU A 284 9.76 28.74 -1.23
C LEU A 284 11.29 28.90 -1.32
N LEU A 285 12.01 27.83 -1.69
CA LEU A 285 13.47 27.85 -1.88
C LEU A 285 13.94 28.87 -2.95
N THR A 286 13.12 29.16 -3.96
CA THR A 286 13.45 30.12 -5.03
C THR A 286 12.94 31.55 -4.81
N ALA A 287 12.01 31.80 -3.88
CA ALA A 287 11.40 33.12 -3.65
C ALA A 287 12.31 34.18 -2.98
N GLY A 288 13.44 33.77 -2.39
CA GLY A 288 14.37 34.66 -1.68
C GLY A 288 15.46 35.30 -2.55
N ASP A 289 15.97 36.45 -2.10
CA ASP A 289 16.86 37.42 -2.79
C ASP A 289 18.30 36.93 -3.16
N GLY A 290 18.49 35.62 -3.32
CA GLY A 290 19.79 34.99 -3.55
C GLY A 290 19.70 33.53 -4.00
N GLY A 291 18.65 33.15 -4.73
CA GLY A 291 18.35 31.77 -5.14
C GLY A 291 19.54 30.98 -5.69
N ASN A 292 20.10 30.14 -4.82
CA ASN A 292 20.79 28.86 -5.09
C ASN A 292 20.89 28.16 -3.74
N ALA A 293 20.05 27.15 -3.51
CA ALA A 293 20.23 26.27 -2.37
C ALA A 293 21.45 25.40 -2.67
N ASN A 294 22.65 25.79 -2.21
CA ASN A 294 23.91 25.15 -2.61
C ASN A 294 24.00 23.65 -2.26
N LYS A 295 23.06 23.15 -1.44
CA LYS A 295 22.91 21.75 -1.03
C LYS A 295 21.54 21.14 -1.32
N PHE A 296 20.63 21.86 -1.97
CA PHE A 296 19.36 21.29 -2.47
C PHE A 296 19.25 21.54 -3.98
N THR A 297 19.10 20.45 -4.75
CA THR A 297 18.95 20.49 -6.20
C THR A 297 17.46 20.53 -6.54
N ASP A 298 17.02 21.62 -7.16
CA ASP A 298 15.72 21.66 -7.83
C ASP A 298 15.83 20.90 -9.17
N ASN A 299 15.03 19.86 -9.33
CA ASN A 299 15.01 19.05 -10.55
C ASN A 299 14.30 19.75 -11.72
N GLY A 300 13.60 20.86 -11.47
CA GLY A 300 12.86 21.63 -12.46
C GLY A 300 11.50 21.04 -12.85
N ASP A 301 11.09 19.95 -12.21
CA ASP A 301 9.79 19.29 -12.34
C ASP A 301 8.84 19.57 -11.15
N GLY A 302 9.31 20.30 -10.14
CA GLY A 302 8.60 20.56 -8.89
C GLY A 302 9.07 19.70 -7.70
N THR A 303 10.07 18.83 -7.90
CA THR A 303 10.73 18.09 -6.83
C THR A 303 12.06 18.72 -6.42
N ILE A 304 12.37 18.63 -5.12
CA ILE A 304 13.66 19.04 -4.55
C ILE A 304 14.40 17.80 -4.09
N GLN A 305 15.68 17.68 -4.43
CA GLN A 305 16.57 16.65 -3.90
C GLN A 305 17.67 17.24 -3.03
N LEU A 306 18.12 16.48 -2.03
CA LEU A 306 19.36 16.77 -1.31
C LEU A 306 20.58 16.49 -2.19
N SER A 307 21.52 17.44 -2.24
CA SER A 307 22.62 17.45 -3.21
C SER A 307 23.78 16.58 -2.77
N GLY A 308 23.73 15.30 -3.15
CA GLY A 308 24.78 14.32 -2.90
C GLY A 308 24.24 12.97 -2.44
N SER A 309 23.11 13.00 -1.72
CA SER A 309 22.32 11.82 -1.36
C SER A 309 21.27 11.46 -2.43
N GLY A 310 20.75 12.45 -3.16
CA GLY A 310 19.72 12.23 -4.20
C GLY A 310 18.33 11.93 -3.64
N ILE A 311 18.16 12.03 -2.32
CA ILE A 311 16.87 11.81 -1.64
C ILE A 311 15.97 13.00 -1.96
N THR A 312 14.73 12.72 -2.37
CA THR A 312 13.73 13.75 -2.68
C THR A 312 13.04 14.20 -1.39
N VAL A 313 13.04 15.52 -1.15
CA VAL A 313 12.39 16.16 -0.01
C VAL A 313 10.95 16.50 -0.39
N GLU A 314 9.99 15.93 0.33
CA GLU A 314 8.55 16.12 0.17
C GLU A 314 7.93 16.76 1.42
N ASN A 315 6.63 17.08 1.35
CA ASN A 315 5.93 17.61 2.50
C ASN A 315 5.83 16.56 3.63
N GLY A 316 6.13 16.96 4.87
CA GLY A 316 6.29 16.05 6.00
C GLY A 316 7.73 15.61 6.29
N ASP A 317 8.70 15.97 5.43
CA ASP A 317 10.13 15.69 5.69
C ASP A 317 10.79 16.76 6.56
N VAL A 318 11.76 16.31 7.36
CA VAL A 318 12.76 17.15 8.02
C VAL A 318 14.11 16.91 7.36
N ALA A 319 14.67 17.93 6.70
CA ALA A 319 15.95 17.82 5.99
C ALA A 319 16.95 18.88 6.49
N LEU A 320 17.96 18.45 7.22
CA LEU A 320 18.87 19.33 7.98
C LEU A 320 20.32 19.10 7.55
N GLU A 321 21.07 20.18 7.40
CA GLU A 321 22.49 20.10 7.07
C GLU A 321 23.35 19.68 8.27
N ASN A 322 23.21 20.34 9.43
CA ASN A 322 23.95 20.06 10.66
C ASN A 322 23.08 20.45 11.87
N ILE A 323 23.22 19.73 12.99
CA ILE A 323 22.65 20.13 14.27
C ILE A 323 23.79 20.23 15.28
N THR A 324 24.42 21.40 15.30
CA THR A 324 25.64 21.65 16.09
C THR A 324 25.34 22.54 17.28
N ASP A 325 25.59 22.04 18.49
CA ASP A 325 26.04 22.91 19.59
C ASP A 325 27.56 23.05 19.46
N SER A 326 28.00 24.08 18.73
CA SER A 326 29.38 24.19 18.27
C SER A 326 30.37 24.38 19.43
N GLY A 327 31.04 23.30 19.81
CA GLY A 327 32.09 23.24 20.83
C GLY A 327 33.45 22.75 20.34
N ASP A 328 33.72 22.74 19.03
CA ASP A 328 35.00 22.23 18.51
C ASP A 328 36.19 23.09 18.99
N GLY A 329 37.25 22.41 19.44
CA GLY A 329 38.19 22.96 20.42
C GLY A 329 39.14 24.05 19.88
N GLY A 330 38.69 25.31 19.77
CA GLY A 330 39.55 26.38 19.24
C GLY A 330 39.06 27.84 19.34
N SER A 331 39.23 28.46 20.51
CA SER A 331 39.22 29.94 20.74
C SER A 331 37.86 30.68 20.81
N ILE A 332 37.34 30.81 22.04
CA ILE A 332 36.73 32.04 22.61
C ILE A 332 35.82 32.86 21.67
N ASP A 333 34.51 32.61 21.71
CA ASP A 333 33.54 33.61 22.20
C ASP A 333 32.27 32.93 22.76
N SER A 334 31.44 33.64 23.52
CA SER A 334 30.33 33.04 24.31
C SER A 334 28.96 33.08 23.62
N ALA A 335 28.62 32.01 22.87
CA ALA A 335 27.29 31.65 22.32
C ALA A 335 27.32 30.19 21.81
N ILE A 336 26.25 29.39 21.69
CA ILE A 336 24.85 29.37 22.21
C ILE A 336 24.47 27.86 22.32
N ARG A 337 23.73 27.44 23.36
CA ARG A 337 23.62 26.02 23.76
C ARG A 337 22.31 25.33 23.35
N ALA A 338 22.33 24.01 23.10
CA ALA A 338 21.17 23.13 22.92
C ALA A 338 21.24 21.87 23.80
N ASN A 339 20.53 21.91 24.94
CA ASN A 339 20.55 20.83 25.94
C ASN A 339 19.66 19.63 25.58
N ASN A 340 18.80 19.72 24.57
CA ASN A 340 17.93 18.61 24.15
C ASN A 340 17.51 18.83 22.69
N ILE A 341 17.55 17.77 21.89
CA ILE A 341 17.14 17.76 20.48
C ILE A 341 15.97 16.79 20.33
N ASN A 342 14.81 17.31 19.97
CA ASN A 342 13.61 16.52 19.72
C ASN A 342 13.15 16.76 18.28
N ILE A 343 13.07 15.71 17.46
CA ILE A 343 12.62 15.81 16.07
C ILE A 343 11.51 14.81 15.79
N LEU A 344 10.40 15.30 15.22
CA LEU A 344 9.28 14.49 14.77
C LEU A 344 9.02 14.75 13.27
N ALA A 345 9.34 13.75 12.46
CA ALA A 345 9.13 13.72 11.02
C ALA A 345 7.85 12.93 10.66
N ASN A 346 6.96 13.51 9.85
CA ASN A 346 5.76 12.81 9.36
C ASN A 346 6.06 11.95 8.12
N ARG A 347 7.24 12.09 7.52
CA ARG A 347 7.80 11.16 6.55
C ARG A 347 9.23 10.85 6.98
N ASN A 348 10.23 11.31 6.25
CA ASN A 348 11.63 10.98 6.51
C ASN A 348 12.31 12.08 7.34
N LEU A 349 13.28 11.66 8.15
CA LEU A 349 14.24 12.55 8.79
C LEU A 349 15.60 12.34 8.16
N ILE A 350 16.19 13.42 7.65
CA ILE A 350 17.52 13.40 7.03
C ILE A 350 18.39 14.47 7.68
N VAL A 351 19.50 14.06 8.28
CA VAL A 351 20.54 14.95 8.81
C VAL A 351 21.85 14.64 8.10
N GLU A 352 22.24 15.47 7.13
CA GLU A 352 23.47 15.27 6.33
C GLU A 352 24.76 15.62 7.10
N GLY A 353 24.66 15.93 8.39
CA GLY A 353 25.74 16.36 9.25
C GLY A 353 25.70 15.66 10.59
N ASN A 354 26.67 15.99 11.44
CA ASN A 354 26.76 15.38 12.76
C ASN A 354 25.80 16.10 13.73
N ILE A 355 25.22 15.33 14.65
CA ILE A 355 24.45 15.82 15.79
C ILE A 355 25.42 15.86 16.98
N ASN A 356 25.59 16.99 17.67
CA ASN A 356 26.62 17.13 18.72
C ASN A 356 26.07 17.79 20.00
N GLU A 357 26.56 17.38 21.19
CA GLU A 357 26.10 17.86 22.50
C GLU A 357 26.53 19.29 22.89
N ALA A 358 25.79 19.84 23.84
CA ALA A 358 26.13 21.04 24.56
C ALA A 358 27.32 20.87 25.52
N SER A 359 28.41 21.58 25.23
CA SER A 359 29.59 21.66 26.11
C SER A 359 29.26 22.18 27.51
N GLY A 360 28.94 21.29 28.46
CA GLY A 360 28.65 21.63 29.86
C GLY A 360 27.34 21.09 30.45
N SER A 361 26.57 20.27 29.74
CA SER A 361 25.27 19.78 30.21
C SER A 361 24.82 18.47 29.57
N GLU A 362 24.24 17.58 30.38
CA GLU A 362 23.53 16.37 29.92
C GLU A 362 22.57 16.73 28.78
N SER A 363 22.77 16.12 27.61
CA SER A 363 22.01 16.46 26.39
C SER A 363 21.36 15.22 25.77
N SER A 364 20.03 15.21 25.57
CA SER A 364 19.35 14.07 24.91
C SER A 364 19.02 14.33 23.43
N VAL A 365 18.97 13.25 22.64
CA VAL A 365 18.58 13.25 21.23
C VAL A 365 17.42 12.26 21.05
N ASN A 366 16.22 12.77 20.76
CA ASN A 366 15.03 11.95 20.54
C ASN A 366 14.50 12.23 19.12
N LEU A 367 14.67 11.28 18.20
CA LEU A 367 14.28 11.41 16.80
C LEU A 367 13.21 10.38 16.45
N SER A 368 12.14 10.81 15.78
CA SER A 368 11.02 9.94 15.38
C SER A 368 10.58 10.24 13.95
N ALA A 369 10.34 9.19 13.15
CA ALA A 369 9.90 9.27 11.77
C ALA A 369 8.87 8.18 11.41
N GLN A 370 7.85 8.52 10.62
CA GLN A 370 6.94 7.55 9.96
C GLN A 370 7.56 6.93 8.68
N GLY A 371 8.75 7.39 8.29
CA GLY A 371 9.57 6.81 7.23
C GLY A 371 10.96 6.48 7.75
N ASP A 372 11.98 6.74 6.95
CA ASP A 372 13.36 6.49 7.30
C ASP A 372 13.95 7.61 8.20
N ILE A 373 14.83 7.23 9.13
CA ILE A 373 15.79 8.14 9.77
C ILE A 373 17.16 7.93 9.11
N THR A 374 17.74 8.97 8.53
CA THR A 374 19.11 8.97 8.02
C THR A 374 19.93 10.09 8.67
N THR A 375 20.99 9.76 9.39
CA THR A 375 21.91 10.71 10.04
C THR A 375 23.37 10.37 9.74
N LYS A 376 24.30 11.30 10.01
CA LYS A 376 25.72 10.95 10.24
C LYS A 376 25.92 10.64 11.73
N ASP A 377 27.04 11.07 12.30
CA ASP A 377 27.43 10.72 13.66
C ASP A 377 26.61 11.51 14.70
N ILE A 378 26.33 10.88 15.84
CA ILE A 378 25.62 11.46 16.98
C ILE A 378 26.60 11.47 18.17
N ASN A 379 27.21 12.63 18.46
CA ASN A 379 28.27 12.79 19.46
C ASN A 379 27.75 13.56 20.68
N LEU A 380 27.32 12.82 21.69
CA LEU A 380 26.94 13.28 23.04
C LEU A 380 28.04 12.95 24.08
N SER A 381 29.29 13.07 23.64
CA SER A 381 30.49 12.59 24.31
C SER A 381 31.04 13.61 25.32
N GLY A 382 30.88 13.31 26.60
CA GLY A 382 31.34 14.15 27.70
C GLY A 382 30.31 14.20 28.82
N TYR A 383 29.09 14.65 28.51
CA TYR A 383 27.99 14.76 29.49
C TYR A 383 26.92 13.68 29.32
N GLY A 384 27.10 12.71 28.41
CA GLY A 384 26.50 11.38 28.52
C GLY A 384 24.98 11.33 28.58
N GLY A 385 24.29 12.09 27.71
CA GLY A 385 22.83 12.02 27.61
C GLY A 385 22.32 10.97 26.60
N PRO A 386 21.05 10.55 26.69
CA PRO A 386 20.52 9.42 25.91
C PRO A 386 20.20 9.76 24.45
N VAL A 387 20.24 8.74 23.61
CA VAL A 387 19.81 8.74 22.20
C VAL A 387 18.64 7.78 22.03
N GLU A 388 17.49 8.27 21.59
CA GLU A 388 16.32 7.47 21.23
C GLU A 388 15.93 7.74 19.76
N LEU A 389 16.03 6.73 18.89
CA LEU A 389 15.61 6.81 17.48
C LEU A 389 14.44 5.82 17.22
N PHE A 390 13.35 6.30 16.64
CA PHE A 390 12.19 5.48 16.25
C PHE A 390 11.81 5.71 14.78
N ALA A 391 11.79 4.66 13.96
CA ALA A 391 11.40 4.69 12.56
C ALA A 391 10.36 3.60 12.22
N GLU A 392 9.26 3.97 11.54
CA GLU A 392 8.41 2.98 10.84
C GLU A 392 9.10 2.48 9.55
N GLY A 393 10.14 3.17 9.07
CA GLY A 393 11.06 2.69 8.05
C GLY A 393 12.35 2.13 8.64
N ASN A 394 13.48 2.53 8.05
CA ASN A 394 14.83 2.14 8.44
C ASN A 394 15.50 3.22 9.30
N ILE A 395 16.47 2.83 10.13
CA ILE A 395 17.43 3.73 10.78
C ILE A 395 18.80 3.54 10.14
N ILE A 396 19.37 4.59 9.57
CA ILE A 396 20.71 4.62 8.99
C ILE A 396 21.48 5.77 9.65
N THR A 397 22.49 5.46 10.46
CA THR A 397 23.27 6.46 11.22
C THR A 397 24.77 6.19 11.13
N GLY A 398 25.57 7.22 11.41
CA GLY A 398 27.02 7.10 11.58
C GLY A 398 27.38 6.53 12.96
N ASP A 399 28.52 6.94 13.49
CA ASP A 399 28.93 6.58 14.85
C ASP A 399 28.01 7.26 15.89
N ILE A 400 27.71 6.60 17.01
CA ILE A 400 26.97 7.14 18.15
C ILE A 400 27.89 7.09 19.37
N ASP A 401 28.23 8.25 19.93
CA ASP A 401 29.07 8.36 21.12
C ASP A 401 28.32 9.12 22.22
N THR A 402 27.86 8.41 23.26
CA THR A 402 27.19 8.97 24.44
C THR A 402 28.07 8.85 25.69
N ASN A 403 29.41 8.84 25.52
CA ASN A 403 30.33 8.58 26.62
C ASN A 403 30.20 9.61 27.77
N GLY A 404 30.40 9.13 28.99
CA GLY A 404 30.09 9.84 30.22
C GLY A 404 31.28 10.52 30.89
N TYR A 405 32.41 10.73 30.21
CA TYR A 405 33.70 10.95 30.88
C TYR A 405 33.79 12.23 31.75
N ASN A 406 32.97 13.26 31.54
CA ASN A 406 32.98 14.47 32.39
C ASN A 406 32.06 14.38 33.61
N ILE A 407 31.07 13.46 33.61
CA ILE A 407 30.10 13.28 34.71
C ILE A 407 30.10 11.87 35.32
N ASN A 408 31.04 11.02 34.88
CA ASN A 408 31.20 9.60 35.19
C ASN A 408 30.05 8.66 34.73
N ILE A 409 28.92 9.20 34.27
CA ILE A 409 27.72 8.47 33.84
C ILE A 409 27.50 8.71 32.35
N ALA A 410 27.32 7.64 31.57
CA ALA A 410 27.08 7.70 30.13
C ALA A 410 25.60 7.51 29.76
N GLY A 411 25.24 7.90 28.54
CA GLY A 411 23.86 7.89 28.05
C GLY A 411 23.45 6.57 27.40
N ASN A 412 22.19 6.18 27.58
CA ASN A 412 21.64 5.00 26.90
C ASN A 412 21.41 5.27 25.40
N VAL A 413 21.51 4.25 24.57
CA VAL A 413 21.17 4.30 23.12
C VAL A 413 20.06 3.31 22.83
N SER A 414 18.94 3.77 22.29
CA SER A 414 17.79 2.95 21.90
C SER A 414 17.41 3.23 20.45
N LEU A 415 17.63 2.25 19.56
CA LEU A 415 17.29 2.34 18.14
C LEU A 415 16.16 1.33 17.85
N ASN A 416 15.03 1.79 17.33
CA ASN A 416 13.86 0.95 17.04
C ASN A 416 13.33 1.23 15.62
N ALA A 417 13.40 0.23 14.75
CA ALA A 417 12.97 0.32 13.36
C ALA A 417 12.03 -0.84 13.01
N GLU A 418 10.93 -0.59 12.28
CA GLU A 418 10.17 -1.70 11.67
C GLU A 418 10.93 -2.31 10.48
N GLY A 419 11.77 -1.52 9.80
CA GLY A 419 12.72 -1.99 8.79
C GLY A 419 14.08 -2.40 9.36
N ASN A 420 15.16 -1.93 8.73
CA ASN A 420 16.55 -2.24 9.10
C ASN A 420 17.17 -1.19 10.02
N ILE A 421 18.16 -1.59 10.82
CA ILE A 421 19.09 -0.68 11.52
C ILE A 421 20.48 -0.84 10.93
N ILE A 422 21.09 0.28 10.49
CA ILE A 422 22.46 0.37 10.04
C ILE A 422 23.13 1.50 10.84
N THR A 423 24.17 1.18 11.60
CA THR A 423 24.87 2.13 12.49
C THR A 423 26.38 1.94 12.45
N GLY A 424 27.13 2.94 12.89
CA GLY A 424 28.59 2.91 13.02
C GLY A 424 29.05 2.20 14.29
N ASN A 425 30.07 2.76 14.94
CA ASN A 425 30.44 2.44 16.31
C ASN A 425 29.38 3.00 17.27
N ILE A 426 29.04 2.27 18.33
CA ILE A 426 28.27 2.78 19.46
C ILE A 426 29.18 2.78 20.69
N ASP A 427 29.46 3.93 21.27
CA ASP A 427 30.22 4.06 22.52
C ASP A 427 29.34 4.72 23.60
N THR A 428 29.01 3.95 24.63
CA THR A 428 28.26 4.40 25.82
C THR A 428 29.12 4.26 27.08
N SER A 429 30.45 4.32 26.94
CA SER A 429 31.36 4.04 28.04
C SER A 429 31.41 5.18 29.08
N GLY A 430 31.60 4.81 30.35
CA GLY A 430 31.61 5.74 31.49
C GLY A 430 32.68 5.38 32.51
N PHE A 431 32.77 6.13 33.62
CA PHE A 431 33.69 5.81 34.71
C PHE A 431 32.98 5.09 35.88
N ASP A 432 31.86 5.63 36.35
CA ASP A 432 31.04 5.03 37.42
C ASP A 432 29.91 4.17 36.83
N SER A 433 29.23 4.66 35.79
CA SER A 433 28.20 3.90 35.07
C SER A 433 28.32 4.15 33.58
N SER A 434 28.24 3.08 32.81
CA SER A 434 28.07 3.14 31.35
C SER A 434 26.58 3.06 30.99
N GLY A 435 26.24 3.37 29.74
CA GLY A 435 24.87 3.38 29.24
C GLY A 435 24.47 2.04 28.60
N ASP A 436 23.19 1.69 28.71
CA ASP A 436 22.62 0.54 28.02
C ASP A 436 22.45 0.82 26.52
N VAL A 437 22.60 -0.22 25.68
CA VAL A 437 22.35 -0.17 24.24
C VAL A 437 21.22 -1.15 23.88
N SER A 438 20.18 -0.67 23.20
CA SER A 438 19.09 -1.47 22.67
C SER A 438 18.91 -1.22 21.18
N LEU A 439 18.98 -2.27 20.37
CA LEU A 439 18.77 -2.25 18.92
C LEU A 439 17.63 -3.21 18.60
N ASN A 440 16.52 -2.71 18.05
CA ASN A 440 15.34 -3.50 17.69
C ASN A 440 14.93 -3.24 16.23
N ALA A 441 15.09 -4.23 15.36
CA ALA A 441 14.74 -4.14 13.94
C ALA A 441 13.73 -5.23 13.56
N GLY A 442 12.69 -4.87 12.81
CA GLY A 442 11.80 -5.85 12.18
C GLY A 442 12.50 -6.64 11.07
N GLU A 443 13.52 -6.06 10.43
CA GLU A 443 14.42 -6.76 9.50
C GLU A 443 15.83 -6.94 10.10
N ASN A 444 16.88 -6.44 9.43
CA ASN A 444 18.27 -6.75 9.73
C ASN A 444 18.95 -5.65 10.57
N ILE A 445 19.98 -6.03 11.32
CA ILE A 445 20.83 -5.08 12.07
C ILE A 445 22.27 -5.17 11.59
N ALA A 446 22.87 -4.04 11.22
CA ALA A 446 24.29 -3.90 10.95
C ALA A 446 24.88 -2.79 11.85
N PHE A 447 25.99 -3.08 12.52
CA PHE A 447 26.73 -2.13 13.35
C PHE A 447 28.23 -2.39 13.23
N ASN A 448 29.08 -1.40 13.52
CA ASN A 448 30.53 -1.61 13.47
C ASN A 448 31.05 -2.24 14.78
N SER A 449 30.85 -1.60 15.92
CA SER A 449 31.16 -2.16 17.25
C SER A 449 30.30 -1.50 18.35
N ILE A 450 30.16 -2.14 19.51
CA ILE A 450 29.40 -1.62 20.67
C ILE A 450 30.30 -1.66 21.91
N ASN A 451 30.53 -0.51 22.53
CA ASN A 451 31.37 -0.33 23.71
C ASN A 451 30.56 0.28 24.86
N THR A 452 30.11 -0.55 25.81
CA THR A 452 29.38 -0.12 27.01
C THR A 452 30.22 -0.39 28.27
N GLN A 453 31.54 -0.19 28.19
CA GLN A 453 32.46 -0.47 29.31
C GLN A 453 32.42 0.61 30.40
N ALA A 454 32.63 0.20 31.66
CA ALA A 454 32.84 1.06 32.80
C ALA A 454 34.32 1.09 33.20
N LEU A 455 35.01 2.18 32.86
CA LEU A 455 36.42 2.41 33.14
C LEU A 455 36.67 2.73 34.61
N PHE A 456 37.63 2.05 35.24
CA PHE A 456 37.97 2.33 36.64
C PHE A 456 38.63 3.71 36.80
N ASN A 457 37.94 4.64 37.46
CA ASN A 457 38.54 5.88 37.97
C ASN A 457 39.12 5.65 39.38
N SER A 458 40.42 5.89 39.57
CA SER A 458 41.07 5.72 40.88
C SER A 458 40.62 6.69 41.98
N GLU A 459 39.76 7.67 41.65
CA GLU A 459 39.24 8.66 42.59
C GLU A 459 37.82 8.36 43.10
N SER A 460 37.08 7.40 42.52
CA SER A 460 35.74 7.01 42.99
C SER A 460 35.75 5.69 43.78
N GLU A 461 35.01 5.64 44.90
CA GLU A 461 34.77 4.41 45.68
C GLU A 461 33.58 3.59 45.14
N SER A 462 33.11 3.89 43.92
CA SER A 462 31.96 3.27 43.26
C SER A 462 32.28 1.86 42.74
N ASP A 463 31.32 0.94 42.84
CA ASP A 463 31.32 -0.25 41.98
C ASP A 463 30.97 0.18 40.55
N SER A 464 31.97 0.28 39.67
CA SER A 464 31.76 0.69 38.28
C SER A 464 30.90 -0.34 37.52
N ALA A 465 29.82 0.11 36.88
CA ALA A 465 28.82 -0.77 36.27
C ALA A 465 28.85 -0.71 34.73
N GLY A 466 29.10 -1.88 34.11
CA GLY A 466 29.03 -2.10 32.66
C GLY A 466 27.57 -2.10 32.15
N GLY A 467 27.34 -1.51 30.99
CA GLY A 467 26.01 -1.34 30.40
C GLY A 467 25.52 -2.62 29.72
N ASN A 468 24.22 -2.79 29.63
CA ASN A 468 23.59 -3.93 28.98
C ASN A 468 23.45 -3.71 27.48
N VAL A 469 23.65 -4.75 26.68
CA VAL A 469 23.45 -4.72 25.23
C VAL A 469 22.32 -5.69 24.87
N ASN A 470 21.26 -5.17 24.25
CA ASN A 470 20.09 -5.93 23.82
C ASN A 470 19.87 -5.72 22.32
N ILE A 471 20.12 -6.74 21.51
CA ILE A 471 19.97 -6.69 20.05
C ILE A 471 18.85 -7.67 19.66
N THR A 472 17.85 -7.22 18.91
CA THR A 472 16.75 -8.05 18.40
C THR A 472 16.51 -7.73 16.94
N ALA A 473 16.66 -8.72 16.06
CA ALA A 473 16.45 -8.61 14.63
C ALA A 473 15.46 -9.68 14.15
N GLY A 474 14.48 -9.29 13.33
CA GLY A 474 13.66 -10.23 12.54
C GLY A 474 14.39 -10.79 11.31
N GLY A 475 15.69 -10.50 11.17
CA GLY A 475 16.57 -11.00 10.13
C GLY A 475 17.96 -11.42 10.66
N ILE A 476 19.01 -11.01 9.95
CA ILE A 476 20.41 -11.24 10.34
C ILE A 476 20.99 -10.06 11.14
N ILE A 477 22.03 -10.35 11.92
CA ILE A 477 22.80 -9.36 12.69
C ILE A 477 24.24 -9.36 12.18
N LYS A 478 24.85 -8.19 11.95
CA LYS A 478 26.24 -8.05 11.50
C LYS A 478 27.00 -7.00 12.32
N GLY A 479 27.87 -7.47 13.22
CA GLY A 479 28.89 -6.65 13.85
C GLY A 479 30.18 -6.64 13.02
N THR A 480 30.36 -5.64 12.17
CA THR A 480 31.35 -5.66 11.07
C THR A 480 32.76 -5.19 11.43
N GLY A 481 32.95 -4.64 12.63
CA GLY A 481 34.21 -4.09 13.11
C GLY A 481 34.50 -4.42 14.57
N THR A 482 35.47 -3.70 15.14
CA THR A 482 36.02 -3.97 16.48
C THR A 482 36.39 -2.67 17.17
N ILE A 483 36.23 -2.63 18.49
CA ILE A 483 36.42 -1.45 19.33
C ILE A 483 37.86 -0.91 19.18
N PRO A 484 38.07 0.37 18.82
CA PRO A 484 39.40 0.93 18.68
C PRO A 484 40.14 1.10 20.03
N GLY A 485 41.36 0.57 20.13
CA GLY A 485 42.30 0.97 21.19
C GLY A 485 42.16 0.26 22.55
N ASP A 486 41.56 -0.93 22.58
CA ASP A 486 41.26 -1.81 23.73
C ASP A 486 42.48 -2.36 24.52
N GLY A 487 43.60 -1.63 24.57
CA GLY A 487 45.00 -2.10 24.68
C GLY A 487 45.49 -2.94 25.87
N ASN A 488 44.59 -3.68 26.55
CA ASN A 488 44.88 -4.78 27.46
C ASN A 488 44.31 -6.13 27.01
N ASN A 489 43.42 -6.20 26.01
CA ASN A 489 42.91 -7.47 25.47
C ASN A 489 43.78 -7.97 24.29
N THR A 490 43.86 -9.29 24.09
CA THR A 490 44.67 -9.90 23.00
C THR A 490 43.84 -10.33 21.78
N ASP A 491 42.51 -10.22 21.88
CA ASP A 491 41.55 -10.56 20.86
C ASP A 491 40.65 -9.34 20.57
N THR A 492 40.50 -8.98 19.31
CA THR A 492 39.77 -7.78 18.90
C THR A 492 38.27 -7.93 19.16
N THR A 493 37.71 -7.09 20.04
CA THR A 493 36.33 -7.22 20.53
C THR A 493 35.33 -6.39 19.71
N THR A 494 34.16 -6.94 19.40
CA THR A 494 33.06 -6.25 18.68
C THR A 494 31.96 -5.75 19.63
N ILE A 495 31.68 -6.46 20.73
CA ILE A 495 30.74 -6.02 21.78
C ILE A 495 31.44 -6.16 23.14
N LEU A 496 31.51 -5.08 23.91
CA LEU A 496 32.14 -5.04 25.24
C LEU A 496 31.25 -4.40 26.30
N THR A 497 30.97 -5.12 27.40
CA THR A 497 30.11 -4.66 28.51
C THR A 497 30.79 -4.71 29.88
N SER A 498 32.13 -4.57 29.91
CA SER A 498 32.94 -4.82 31.10
C SER A 498 32.79 -3.75 32.20
N GLY A 499 33.01 -4.14 33.46
CA GLY A 499 32.98 -3.27 34.64
C GLY A 499 33.31 -4.06 35.93
N ASN A 500 33.35 -3.40 37.09
CA ASN A 500 33.40 -4.11 38.39
C ASN A 500 32.11 -4.94 38.59
N THR A 501 30.96 -4.37 38.19
CA THR A 501 29.74 -5.12 37.93
C THR A 501 29.57 -5.22 36.41
N PRO A 502 29.67 -6.41 35.80
CA PRO A 502 29.57 -6.57 34.34
C PRO A 502 28.12 -6.42 33.84
N GLY A 503 27.96 -5.84 32.65
CA GLY A 503 26.66 -5.74 31.96
C GLY A 503 26.32 -7.01 31.19
N SER A 504 25.02 -7.24 30.92
CA SER A 504 24.56 -8.40 30.15
C SER A 504 24.57 -8.15 28.63
N ILE A 505 24.75 -9.21 27.84
CA ILE A 505 24.67 -9.16 26.37
C ILE A 505 23.61 -10.16 25.92
N ASN A 506 22.50 -9.67 25.36
CA ASN A 506 21.40 -10.47 24.85
C ASN A 506 21.22 -10.20 23.34
N ILE A 507 21.30 -11.25 22.52
CA ILE A 507 21.22 -11.17 21.06
C ILE A 507 20.11 -12.11 20.58
N SER A 508 19.10 -11.59 19.88
CA SER A 508 17.99 -12.35 19.32
C SER A 508 17.93 -12.20 17.80
N HIS A 509 17.90 -13.31 17.07
CA HIS A 509 17.83 -13.33 15.60
C HIS A 509 17.01 -14.55 15.11
N ASN A 510 16.40 -14.47 13.93
CA ASN A 510 16.00 -15.69 13.18
C ASN A 510 17.12 -16.18 12.25
N GLY A 511 18.07 -15.32 11.88
CA GLY A 511 19.10 -15.68 10.89
C GLY A 511 18.67 -15.46 9.45
N GLY A 512 17.60 -14.69 9.24
CA GLY A 512 16.99 -14.39 7.95
C GLY A 512 16.43 -15.62 7.25
N ALA A 513 15.88 -15.41 6.05
CA ALA A 513 15.17 -16.42 5.27
C ALA A 513 15.99 -17.69 4.90
N ASP A 514 17.24 -17.83 5.32
CA ASP A 514 18.05 -19.03 5.11
C ASP A 514 18.46 -19.75 6.41
N ASN A 515 17.94 -19.32 7.57
CA ASN A 515 18.27 -19.82 8.90
C ASN A 515 19.78 -19.82 9.19
N VAL A 516 20.44 -18.71 8.84
CA VAL A 516 21.91 -18.60 8.93
C VAL A 516 22.35 -18.59 10.41
N PRO A 517 23.21 -19.53 10.86
CA PRO A 517 23.78 -19.51 12.20
C PRO A 517 24.47 -18.19 12.53
N PHE A 518 24.29 -17.69 13.74
CA PHE A 518 25.03 -16.52 14.21
C PHE A 518 26.45 -16.94 14.59
N LYS A 519 27.47 -16.25 14.04
CA LYS A 519 28.88 -16.63 14.21
C LYS A 519 29.69 -15.55 14.88
N VAL A 520 30.38 -15.89 15.97
CA VAL A 520 31.38 -15.00 16.56
C VAL A 520 32.73 -15.29 15.91
N GLY A 521 33.36 -14.27 15.32
CA GLY A 521 34.57 -14.37 14.48
C GLY A 521 34.32 -14.31 12.96
N ASP A 522 33.06 -14.29 12.50
CA ASP A 522 32.68 -14.23 11.08
C ASP A 522 31.32 -13.51 10.88
N ALA A 523 31.35 -12.21 10.59
CA ALA A 523 30.16 -11.40 10.28
C ALA A 523 29.76 -11.38 8.78
N SER A 524 30.28 -12.29 7.95
CA SER A 524 30.01 -12.27 6.50
C SER A 524 28.51 -12.39 6.17
N GLU A 525 27.80 -13.29 6.87
CA GLU A 525 26.37 -13.57 6.66
C GLU A 525 25.52 -13.27 7.91
N ASN A 526 25.87 -13.78 9.09
CA ASN A 526 25.19 -13.48 10.36
C ASN A 526 26.19 -13.69 11.52
N GLY A 527 26.49 -12.65 12.32
CA GLY A 527 27.53 -12.74 13.34
C GLY A 527 28.27 -11.45 13.69
N THR A 528 29.36 -11.57 14.45
CA THR A 528 30.34 -10.51 14.75
C THR A 528 31.72 -10.89 14.21
N VAL A 529 32.49 -9.92 13.72
CA VAL A 529 33.86 -10.18 13.22
C VAL A 529 34.87 -10.41 14.34
N GLY A 530 34.61 -9.81 15.51
CA GLY A 530 35.41 -9.94 16.73
C GLY A 530 34.64 -10.59 17.88
N ALA A 531 35.28 -10.61 19.05
CA ALA A 531 34.75 -11.23 20.25
C ALA A 531 33.51 -10.52 20.82
N ILE A 532 32.76 -11.25 21.65
CA ILE A 532 31.68 -10.73 22.49
C ILE A 532 32.13 -10.94 23.94
N ASP A 533 32.29 -9.87 24.73
CA ASP A 533 32.98 -9.91 26.02
C ASP A 533 32.23 -9.06 27.07
N ASN A 534 31.92 -9.62 28.23
CA ASN A 534 31.31 -8.89 29.35
C ASN A 534 32.28 -8.61 30.51
N GLY A 535 33.59 -8.81 30.31
CA GLY A 535 34.64 -8.60 31.31
C GLY A 535 34.81 -9.74 32.32
N ILE A 536 33.80 -10.60 32.53
CA ILE A 536 33.93 -11.84 33.32
C ILE A 536 33.95 -13.10 32.47
N SER A 537 33.49 -13.02 31.23
CA SER A 537 33.37 -14.11 30.27
C SER A 537 33.28 -13.57 28.85
N SER A 538 33.78 -14.36 27.90
CA SER A 538 33.75 -13.98 26.49
C SER A 538 33.49 -15.16 25.56
N ILE A 539 32.97 -14.84 24.38
CA ILE A 539 32.92 -15.73 23.23
C ILE A 539 33.95 -15.19 22.24
N ALA A 540 34.98 -15.98 21.95
CA ALA A 540 36.04 -15.63 21.01
C ALA A 540 36.48 -16.89 20.24
N ALA A 541 36.66 -16.76 18.93
CA ALA A 541 36.96 -17.90 18.06
C ALA A 541 38.45 -18.27 17.95
N GLY A 542 39.32 -17.46 18.56
CA GLY A 542 40.77 -17.55 18.36
C GLY A 542 41.20 -17.18 16.94
N TYR A 543 42.50 -17.33 16.66
CA TYR A 543 43.09 -16.89 15.39
C TYR A 543 42.58 -17.67 14.17
N GLY A 544 41.60 -17.10 13.46
CA GLY A 544 41.14 -17.55 12.14
C GLY A 544 40.05 -18.63 12.15
N GLY A 545 39.25 -18.74 13.22
CA GLY A 545 38.06 -19.58 13.28
C GLY A 545 36.77 -18.78 13.50
N SER A 546 35.65 -19.48 13.66
CA SER A 546 34.37 -18.94 14.17
C SER A 546 33.83 -19.81 15.32
N VAL A 547 32.98 -19.23 16.17
CA VAL A 547 32.11 -19.96 17.10
C VAL A 547 30.68 -19.82 16.61
N ASP A 548 30.07 -20.93 16.20
CA ASP A 548 28.80 -20.95 15.49
C ASP A 548 27.65 -21.30 16.45
N PHE A 549 26.62 -20.45 16.47
CA PHE A 549 25.37 -20.64 17.21
C PHE A 549 24.24 -20.91 16.18
N PRO A 550 23.83 -22.18 15.98
CA PRO A 550 22.80 -22.50 15.02
C PRO A 550 21.45 -22.00 15.49
N VAL A 551 20.59 -21.64 14.54
CA VAL A 551 19.15 -21.47 14.79
C VAL A 551 18.61 -22.79 15.35
N LEU A 552 17.77 -22.73 16.38
CA LEU A 552 17.18 -23.90 17.01
C LEU A 552 15.80 -24.22 16.40
N PRO A 553 15.41 -25.50 16.24
CA PRO A 553 14.18 -25.88 15.52
C PRO A 553 12.83 -25.40 16.08
N ASN A 554 12.81 -24.71 17.22
CA ASN A 554 11.60 -24.08 17.78
C ASN A 554 11.97 -22.72 18.44
N GLY A 555 13.07 -22.12 17.98
CA GLY A 555 13.76 -21.02 18.67
C GLY A 555 14.30 -21.39 20.06
N GLY A 556 14.68 -20.36 20.81
CA GLY A 556 15.19 -20.43 22.17
C GLY A 556 16.70 -20.15 22.29
N ASP A 557 17.15 -20.14 23.54
CA ASP A 557 18.53 -19.78 23.91
C ASP A 557 19.52 -20.88 23.51
N ALA A 558 20.61 -20.47 22.89
CA ALA A 558 21.67 -21.36 22.44
C ALA A 558 22.39 -22.00 23.64
N THR A 559 22.61 -23.31 23.59
CA THR A 559 23.32 -24.02 24.65
C THR A 559 24.82 -23.65 24.67
N ASN A 560 25.38 -23.49 25.87
CA ASN A 560 26.80 -23.18 26.13
C ASN A 560 27.23 -21.72 25.85
N THR A 561 26.32 -20.74 25.88
CA THR A 561 26.75 -19.36 26.08
C THR A 561 27.30 -19.16 27.51
N PRO A 562 28.30 -18.28 27.72
CA PRO A 562 28.82 -17.99 29.06
C PRO A 562 27.86 -17.18 29.96
N ASP A 563 28.13 -17.16 31.26
CA ASP A 563 27.34 -16.36 32.22
C ASP A 563 27.30 -14.87 31.82
N GLY A 564 26.09 -14.33 31.68
CA GLY A 564 25.85 -12.94 31.28
C GLY A 564 25.91 -12.67 29.77
N ILE A 565 26.04 -13.70 28.93
CA ILE A 565 25.89 -13.61 27.47
C ILE A 565 24.81 -14.61 27.04
N ILE A 566 23.81 -14.15 26.29
CA ILE A 566 22.71 -14.96 25.77
C ILE A 566 22.57 -14.69 24.26
N ILE A 567 22.53 -15.77 23.48
CA ILE A 567 22.22 -15.74 22.05
C ILE A 567 20.96 -16.59 21.89
N THR A 568 19.87 -15.96 21.49
CA THR A 568 18.54 -16.54 21.34
C THR A 568 18.21 -16.62 19.86
N SER A 569 17.83 -17.80 19.41
CA SER A 569 17.29 -17.99 18.06
C SER A 569 15.77 -17.87 18.05
N VAL A 570 15.20 -17.38 16.96
CA VAL A 570 13.75 -17.36 16.70
C VAL A 570 13.51 -18.20 15.45
N ASN A 571 12.61 -19.19 15.51
CA ASN A 571 12.26 -20.06 14.38
C ASN A 571 10.91 -20.72 14.68
N SER A 572 10.00 -20.65 13.73
CA SER A 572 8.69 -21.29 13.77
C SER A 572 8.73 -22.53 12.88
N PRO A 573 8.25 -23.71 13.35
CA PRO A 573 8.24 -24.88 12.48
C PRO A 573 7.27 -24.74 11.31
N PRO A 574 7.66 -25.17 10.09
CA PRO A 574 6.84 -25.06 8.91
C PRO A 574 5.62 -25.98 8.98
N ASN A 575 4.49 -25.60 8.37
CA ASN A 575 3.23 -26.35 8.40
C ASN A 575 2.87 -26.92 7.03
N LEU A 576 3.19 -28.19 6.75
CA LEU A 576 2.75 -28.88 5.52
C LEU A 576 1.27 -29.24 5.55
N THR A 577 0.54 -28.80 4.53
CA THR A 577 -0.67 -29.45 4.00
C THR A 577 -0.36 -30.10 2.65
N ALA A 578 -0.99 -31.22 2.30
CA ALA A 578 -0.71 -31.91 1.03
C ALA A 578 -1.95 -32.65 0.51
N ASN A 579 -1.96 -32.95 -0.79
CA ASN A 579 -2.93 -33.88 -1.34
C ASN A 579 -2.60 -35.32 -0.88
N GLN A 580 -3.47 -35.86 -0.04
CA GLN A 580 -3.34 -37.22 0.48
C GLN A 580 -3.88 -38.28 -0.50
N GLN A 581 -4.55 -37.89 -1.59
CA GLN A 581 -5.14 -38.78 -2.60
C GLN A 581 -4.73 -38.43 -4.04
N ILE A 582 -3.80 -39.22 -4.59
CA ILE A 582 -3.40 -39.23 -5.99
C ILE A 582 -4.18 -40.29 -6.79
N ASN A 583 -4.43 -40.02 -8.07
CA ASN A 583 -5.11 -40.95 -8.97
C ASN A 583 -4.15 -42.07 -9.39
N LEU A 584 -4.42 -43.32 -8.98
CA LEU A 584 -3.52 -44.45 -9.25
C LEU A 584 -4.04 -45.34 -10.37
N SER A 585 -3.14 -45.72 -11.29
CA SER A 585 -3.41 -46.78 -12.27
C SER A 585 -3.21 -48.17 -11.66
N LYS A 586 -4.02 -49.14 -12.12
CA LYS A 586 -3.99 -50.56 -11.72
C LYS A 586 -2.74 -51.30 -12.22
N THR A 587 -2.14 -50.84 -13.33
CA THR A 587 -1.10 -51.57 -14.07
C THR A 587 0.08 -50.73 -14.56
N GLU A 588 -0.04 -49.40 -14.64
CA GLU A 588 0.99 -48.51 -15.19
C GLU A 588 1.59 -47.57 -14.12
N PRO A 589 2.87 -47.18 -14.24
CA PRO A 589 3.46 -46.14 -13.39
C PRO A 589 2.66 -44.84 -13.48
N THR A 590 2.25 -44.33 -12.33
CA THR A 590 1.57 -43.03 -12.23
C THR A 590 2.63 -41.94 -12.19
N GLN A 591 2.70 -41.15 -13.26
CA GLN A 591 3.49 -39.91 -13.25
C GLN A 591 2.76 -38.89 -12.36
N LEU A 592 3.53 -38.24 -11.50
CA LEU A 592 3.09 -37.22 -10.57
C LEU A 592 4.01 -36.02 -10.78
N THR A 593 3.42 -34.87 -11.06
CA THR A 593 4.12 -33.60 -10.99
C THR A 593 4.20 -33.12 -9.54
N PHE A 594 5.18 -32.28 -9.23
CA PHE A 594 5.24 -31.57 -7.94
C PHE A 594 3.92 -30.83 -7.62
N GLU A 595 3.25 -30.29 -8.65
CA GLU A 595 1.95 -29.61 -8.53
C GLU A 595 0.80 -30.55 -8.13
N GLU A 596 0.81 -31.83 -8.55
CA GLU A 596 -0.22 -32.82 -8.22
C GLU A 596 -0.14 -33.35 -6.79
N LEU A 597 1.03 -33.20 -6.14
CA LEU A 597 1.11 -33.34 -4.69
C LEU A 597 0.25 -32.27 -3.98
N ASN A 598 -0.03 -31.13 -4.64
CA ASN A 598 -0.60 -29.91 -4.04
C ASN A 598 -0.05 -29.77 -2.61
N ALA A 599 1.28 -29.83 -2.50
CA ALA A 599 2.01 -29.70 -1.26
C ALA A 599 2.14 -28.22 -0.96
N LEU A 600 1.71 -27.87 0.24
CA LEU A 600 1.13 -26.59 0.61
C LEU A 600 1.59 -26.25 2.03
N VAL A 601 2.82 -25.78 2.13
CA VAL A 601 3.57 -25.58 3.38
C VAL A 601 3.22 -24.12 3.87
N ASP A 602 3.12 -23.79 5.19
CA ASP A 602 2.95 -22.41 5.76
C ASP A 602 3.82 -22.11 7.01
N ASP A 603 4.51 -20.96 7.07
CA ASP A 603 5.46 -20.58 8.15
C ASP A 603 5.29 -19.11 8.54
N ALA A 604 5.60 -18.80 9.79
CA ALA A 604 5.36 -17.52 10.41
C ALA A 604 6.55 -16.55 10.36
N ASP A 605 7.81 -17.02 10.35
CA ASP A 605 9.00 -16.15 10.27
C ASP A 605 9.58 -16.01 8.86
N GLY A 606 9.14 -16.81 7.89
CA GLY A 606 9.41 -16.56 6.47
C GLY A 606 10.63 -17.29 5.92
N ASP A 607 11.03 -18.40 6.53
CA ASP A 607 12.23 -19.14 6.14
C ASP A 607 12.10 -19.95 4.85
N ASN A 608 13.12 -19.94 3.98
CA ASN A 608 13.16 -20.69 2.72
C ASN A 608 12.92 -22.18 2.94
N THR A 609 11.70 -22.66 2.65
CA THR A 609 11.30 -24.04 2.90
C THR A 609 11.29 -24.91 1.67
N SER A 610 11.69 -26.16 1.89
CA SER A 610 11.71 -27.25 0.93
C SER A 610 10.75 -28.36 1.33
N ILE A 611 10.26 -29.14 0.37
CA ILE A 611 9.47 -30.35 0.63
C ILE A 611 10.39 -31.56 0.44
N GLN A 612 10.32 -32.52 1.37
CA GLN A 612 11.14 -33.73 1.35
C GLN A 612 10.27 -35.00 1.43
N ILE A 613 10.71 -36.07 0.78
CA ILE A 613 10.16 -37.42 0.93
C ILE A 613 10.84 -38.07 2.14
N ASP A 614 10.11 -38.22 3.23
CA ASP A 614 10.63 -38.85 4.46
C ASP A 614 10.85 -40.36 4.28
N ARG A 615 9.96 -41.03 3.52
CA ARG A 615 9.99 -42.47 3.23
C ARG A 615 8.96 -42.88 2.18
N VAL A 616 9.27 -43.93 1.43
CA VAL A 616 8.28 -44.69 0.63
C VAL A 616 7.68 -45.79 1.51
N THR A 617 6.35 -45.88 1.58
CA THR A 617 5.63 -46.83 2.46
C THR A 617 5.06 -48.04 1.73
N SER A 618 4.77 -47.94 0.44
CA SER A 618 4.29 -49.03 -0.41
C SER A 618 4.62 -48.76 -1.88
N GLY A 619 4.86 -49.81 -2.67
CA GLY A 619 5.26 -49.66 -4.08
C GLY A 619 6.70 -49.16 -4.25
N SER A 620 6.97 -48.47 -5.36
CA SER A 620 8.24 -47.77 -5.60
C SER A 620 8.00 -46.35 -6.10
N LEU A 621 8.95 -45.46 -5.82
CA LEU A 621 8.92 -44.05 -6.21
C LEU A 621 10.26 -43.68 -6.84
N LYS A 622 10.22 -42.94 -7.95
CA LYS A 622 11.40 -42.35 -8.60
C LYS A 622 11.26 -40.84 -8.68
N ILE A 623 12.37 -40.12 -8.57
CA ILE A 623 12.49 -38.71 -8.98
C ILE A 623 13.34 -38.69 -10.25
N ASN A 624 12.83 -38.08 -11.33
CA ASN A 624 13.53 -37.93 -12.62
C ASN A 624 14.11 -39.26 -13.16
N GLY A 625 13.38 -40.37 -12.93
CA GLY A 625 13.78 -41.72 -13.34
C GLY A 625 14.75 -42.44 -12.39
N VAL A 626 15.23 -41.81 -11.33
CA VAL A 626 16.10 -42.41 -10.30
C VAL A 626 15.27 -42.87 -9.10
N GLU A 627 15.43 -44.12 -8.68
CA GLU A 627 14.71 -44.70 -7.53
C GLU A 627 15.10 -44.01 -6.21
N VAL A 628 14.09 -43.59 -5.43
CA VAL A 628 14.29 -42.73 -4.26
C VAL A 628 14.72 -43.55 -3.04
N SER A 629 15.93 -43.28 -2.55
CA SER A 629 16.32 -43.60 -1.17
C SER A 629 16.05 -42.38 -0.28
N SER A 630 15.17 -42.50 0.70
CA SER A 630 14.76 -41.40 1.58
C SER A 630 15.75 -41.13 2.73
N PRO A 631 15.87 -39.88 3.23
CA PRO A 631 15.13 -38.70 2.81
C PRO A 631 15.64 -38.10 1.49
N ALA A 632 14.75 -37.44 0.73
CA ALA A 632 15.10 -36.76 -0.53
C ALA A 632 14.24 -35.51 -0.76
N THR A 633 14.87 -34.37 -1.03
CA THR A 633 14.18 -33.12 -1.39
C THR A 633 13.51 -33.23 -2.77
N ILE A 634 12.30 -32.69 -2.88
CA ILE A 634 11.57 -32.52 -4.14
C ILE A 634 11.51 -31.03 -4.48
N ASN A 635 11.76 -30.69 -5.74
CA ASN A 635 11.75 -29.32 -6.25
C ASN A 635 10.64 -29.12 -7.28
N PRO A 636 10.13 -27.89 -7.45
CA PRO A 636 9.25 -27.56 -8.58
C PRO A 636 9.89 -27.94 -9.92
N GLY A 637 9.21 -28.78 -10.69
CA GLY A 637 9.70 -29.31 -11.97
C GLY A 637 10.32 -30.71 -11.91
N ASP A 638 10.51 -31.29 -10.71
CA ASP A 638 10.85 -32.72 -10.59
C ASP A 638 9.68 -33.60 -11.06
N ASN A 639 9.99 -34.61 -11.86
CA ASN A 639 9.04 -35.60 -12.34
C ASN A 639 9.07 -36.83 -11.43
N LEU A 640 8.03 -36.98 -10.60
CA LEU A 640 7.86 -38.12 -9.71
C LEU A 640 7.16 -39.26 -10.46
N GLU A 641 7.66 -40.49 -10.34
CA GLU A 641 7.02 -41.68 -10.93
C GLU A 641 6.72 -42.67 -9.80
N TYR A 642 5.43 -42.82 -9.45
CA TYR A 642 4.97 -43.74 -8.43
C TYR A 642 4.37 -45.00 -9.07
N THR A 643 4.88 -46.17 -8.69
CA THR A 643 4.36 -47.47 -9.15
C THR A 643 3.74 -48.23 -7.96
N PRO A 644 2.41 -48.43 -7.92
CA PRO A 644 1.78 -49.24 -6.88
C PRO A 644 2.14 -50.73 -7.01
N PRO A 645 2.02 -51.54 -5.94
CA PRO A 645 2.24 -52.99 -6.03
C PRO A 645 1.24 -53.67 -6.98
N ALA A 646 1.70 -54.67 -7.73
CA ALA A 646 0.87 -55.37 -8.72
C ALA A 646 -0.36 -56.07 -8.09
N ASN A 647 -1.49 -56.01 -8.80
CA ASN A 647 -2.80 -56.57 -8.40
C ASN A 647 -3.42 -55.93 -7.14
N THR A 648 -3.07 -54.69 -6.79
CA THR A 648 -3.70 -53.99 -5.66
C THR A 648 -4.99 -53.29 -6.10
N ILE A 649 -6.04 -53.38 -5.28
CA ILE A 649 -7.35 -52.71 -5.46
C ILE A 649 -7.73 -52.08 -4.11
N GLY A 650 -8.31 -50.87 -4.12
CA GLY A 650 -8.62 -50.10 -2.91
C GLY A 650 -7.55 -49.07 -2.52
N ASP A 651 -7.57 -48.64 -1.25
CA ASP A 651 -6.72 -47.55 -0.73
C ASP A 651 -5.26 -48.00 -0.48
N ILE A 652 -4.30 -47.20 -0.91
CA ILE A 652 -2.85 -47.43 -0.81
C ILE A 652 -2.18 -46.19 -0.21
N ASN A 653 -1.38 -46.36 0.85
CA ASN A 653 -0.47 -45.32 1.34
C ASN A 653 0.89 -45.47 0.66
N GLY A 654 1.22 -44.56 -0.27
CA GLY A 654 2.38 -44.69 -1.17
C GLY A 654 3.69 -44.24 -0.54
N PHE A 655 3.73 -43.00 -0.05
CA PHE A 655 4.92 -42.39 0.56
C PHE A 655 4.54 -41.29 1.56
N VAL A 656 5.51 -40.78 2.32
CA VAL A 656 5.34 -39.71 3.30
C VAL A 656 6.24 -38.55 2.91
N ILE A 657 5.71 -37.33 3.01
CA ILE A 657 6.43 -36.08 2.79
C ILE A 657 6.36 -35.16 4.02
N SER A 658 7.39 -34.36 4.23
CA SER A 658 7.45 -33.28 5.21
C SER A 658 7.95 -31.99 4.57
N ALA A 659 7.75 -30.88 5.26
CA ALA A 659 8.46 -29.63 5.01
C ALA A 659 9.75 -29.54 5.82
N SER A 660 10.72 -28.77 5.35
CA SER A 660 11.82 -28.29 6.18
C SER A 660 12.34 -26.92 5.72
N ASP A 661 12.57 -26.03 6.68
CA ASP A 661 13.23 -24.72 6.66
C ASP A 661 14.77 -24.83 6.81
N LYS A 662 15.29 -26.05 6.61
CA LYS A 662 16.64 -26.59 6.91
C LYS A 662 16.92 -26.95 8.38
N VAL A 663 16.22 -26.38 9.35
CA VAL A 663 16.53 -26.52 10.79
C VAL A 663 15.49 -27.38 11.51
N SER A 664 14.23 -27.08 11.27
CA SER A 664 13.04 -27.76 11.75
C SER A 664 12.33 -28.51 10.60
N SER A 665 11.18 -29.12 10.91
CA SER A 665 10.36 -29.82 9.92
C SER A 665 8.89 -29.85 10.34
N SER A 666 8.00 -29.89 9.35
CA SER A 666 6.56 -30.00 9.62
C SER A 666 6.17 -31.34 10.21
N ILE A 667 4.93 -31.40 10.72
CA ILE A 667 4.22 -32.66 10.85
C ILE A 667 4.18 -33.36 9.47
N PRO A 668 4.63 -34.62 9.34
CA PRO A 668 4.61 -35.33 8.05
C PRO A 668 3.21 -35.66 7.54
N GLN A 669 3.02 -35.60 6.22
CA GLN A 669 1.79 -35.98 5.53
C GLN A 669 2.00 -37.23 4.67
N THR A 670 1.01 -38.13 4.66
CA THR A 670 1.05 -39.35 3.85
C THR A 670 0.33 -39.11 2.52
N VAL A 671 1.03 -39.37 1.41
CA VAL A 671 0.49 -39.34 0.06
C VAL A 671 0.15 -40.78 -0.35
N GLY A 672 -1.12 -41.00 -0.67
CA GLY A 672 -1.67 -42.28 -1.06
C GLY A 672 -2.70 -42.11 -2.16
N GLY A 673 -3.40 -43.18 -2.53
CA GLY A 673 -4.41 -43.11 -3.58
C GLY A 673 -5.28 -44.36 -3.59
N ARG A 674 -6.35 -44.35 -4.39
CA ARG A 674 -7.26 -45.48 -4.52
C ARG A 674 -7.30 -45.98 -5.96
N ILE A 675 -7.23 -47.29 -6.12
CA ILE A 675 -7.42 -47.97 -7.40
C ILE A 675 -8.86 -48.49 -7.47
N GLU A 676 -9.64 -47.95 -8.42
CA GLU A 676 -11.04 -48.34 -8.70
C GLU A 676 -11.12 -49.31 -9.90
N ASN A 677 -12.28 -49.94 -10.09
CA ASN A 677 -12.54 -50.92 -11.16
C ASN A 677 -13.88 -50.59 -11.85
N THR A 678 -13.89 -50.52 -13.18
CA THR A 678 -15.07 -50.17 -13.98
C THR A 678 -15.82 -51.43 -14.40
N PRO A 679 -17.16 -51.50 -14.28
CA PRO A 679 -17.91 -52.63 -14.81
C PRO A 679 -17.94 -52.62 -16.35
N PRO A 680 -17.73 -53.77 -17.02
CA PRO A 680 -17.85 -53.83 -18.47
C PRO A 680 -19.28 -53.57 -18.93
N THR A 681 -19.42 -53.05 -20.16
CA THR A 681 -20.73 -52.82 -20.80
C THR A 681 -21.04 -53.91 -21.82
N LEU A 682 -22.33 -54.20 -22.01
CA LEU A 682 -22.83 -55.18 -22.97
C LEU A 682 -23.95 -54.59 -23.80
N GLU A 683 -23.82 -54.63 -25.12
CA GLU A 683 -24.92 -54.47 -26.07
C GLU A 683 -25.19 -55.80 -26.79
N SER A 684 -26.47 -56.06 -27.08
CA SER A 684 -26.91 -57.14 -27.97
C SER A 684 -28.15 -56.65 -28.72
N ASN A 685 -28.23 -56.92 -30.02
CA ASN A 685 -29.32 -56.48 -30.90
C ASN A 685 -30.01 -57.65 -31.61
N SER A 686 -30.04 -58.81 -30.95
CA SER A 686 -30.48 -60.06 -31.55
C SER A 686 -31.93 -60.39 -31.25
N GLU A 687 -32.77 -60.21 -32.27
CA GLU A 687 -34.07 -60.87 -32.36
C GLU A 687 -33.88 -62.29 -32.92
N ILE A 688 -34.07 -63.30 -32.08
CA ILE A 688 -34.07 -64.69 -32.51
C ILE A 688 -35.46 -65.02 -33.05
N ILE A 689 -35.56 -65.34 -34.33
CA ILE A 689 -36.83 -65.68 -34.97
C ILE A 689 -37.08 -67.18 -34.86
N THR A 690 -38.29 -67.55 -34.45
CA THR A 690 -38.74 -68.95 -34.41
C THR A 690 -40.12 -69.13 -35.03
N THR A 691 -40.42 -70.35 -35.46
CA THR A 691 -41.76 -70.77 -35.90
C THR A 691 -42.49 -71.44 -34.74
N GLU A 692 -43.81 -71.22 -34.65
CA GLU A 692 -44.65 -71.73 -33.57
C GLU A 692 -44.41 -73.23 -33.30
N ASN A 693 -44.08 -73.56 -32.04
CA ASN A 693 -43.79 -74.91 -31.54
C ASN A 693 -42.59 -75.64 -32.20
N GLN A 694 -41.59 -74.93 -32.76
CA GLN A 694 -40.31 -75.51 -33.18
C GLN A 694 -39.13 -74.98 -32.33
N PRO A 695 -38.09 -75.80 -32.06
CA PRO A 695 -36.83 -75.29 -31.51
C PRO A 695 -36.08 -74.48 -32.57
N SER A 696 -35.45 -73.38 -32.17
CA SER A 696 -34.51 -72.63 -33.02
C SER A 696 -33.08 -72.85 -32.54
N GLU A 697 -32.23 -73.35 -33.43
CA GLU A 697 -30.77 -73.35 -33.25
C GLU A 697 -30.18 -72.02 -33.74
N PHE A 698 -29.23 -71.48 -32.99
CA PHE A 698 -28.44 -70.29 -33.29
C PHE A 698 -27.06 -70.42 -32.62
N THR A 699 -26.04 -69.66 -33.01
CA THR A 699 -24.73 -69.69 -32.34
C THR A 699 -24.53 -68.51 -31.40
N PHE A 700 -23.46 -68.53 -30.61
CA PHE A 700 -23.04 -67.37 -29.82
C PHE A 700 -22.88 -66.10 -30.68
N GLU A 701 -22.36 -66.24 -31.90
CA GLU A 701 -22.18 -65.12 -32.83
C GLU A 701 -23.52 -64.51 -33.29
N ASP A 702 -24.58 -65.31 -33.36
CA ASP A 702 -25.93 -64.82 -33.67
C ASP A 702 -26.54 -63.95 -32.55
N LEU A 703 -25.97 -63.98 -31.33
CA LEU A 703 -26.31 -63.03 -30.25
C LEU A 703 -25.72 -61.63 -30.46
N LYS A 704 -24.85 -61.44 -31.47
CA LYS A 704 -24.30 -60.14 -31.91
C LYS A 704 -23.87 -59.26 -30.74
N THR A 705 -23.22 -59.87 -29.76
CA THR A 705 -22.82 -59.22 -28.53
C THR A 705 -21.62 -58.32 -28.80
N VAL A 706 -21.72 -57.08 -28.34
CA VAL A 706 -20.58 -56.16 -28.27
C VAL A 706 -20.32 -55.91 -26.80
N VAL A 707 -19.20 -56.45 -26.31
CA VAL A 707 -18.67 -56.13 -24.98
C VAL A 707 -17.67 -55.02 -25.16
N ASN A 708 -17.90 -53.88 -24.51
CA ASN A 708 -16.90 -52.82 -24.40
C ASN A 708 -16.56 -52.69 -22.93
N ASP A 709 -15.28 -52.86 -22.62
CA ASP A 709 -14.74 -52.63 -21.29
C ASP A 709 -13.88 -51.37 -21.30
N ALA A 710 -14.01 -50.55 -20.25
CA ALA A 710 -13.50 -49.17 -20.28
C ALA A 710 -12.05 -49.06 -19.79
N ASP A 711 -11.67 -49.90 -18.82
CA ASP A 711 -10.31 -50.06 -18.30
C ASP A 711 -9.59 -51.29 -18.89
N GLY A 712 -10.30 -52.15 -19.62
CA GLY A 712 -9.70 -53.16 -20.51
C GLY A 712 -9.27 -54.46 -19.82
N ASP A 713 -9.99 -54.86 -18.78
CA ASP A 713 -9.82 -56.17 -18.14
C ASP A 713 -10.31 -57.31 -19.07
N ASP A 714 -9.89 -58.55 -18.76
CA ASP A 714 -10.29 -59.76 -19.50
C ASP A 714 -11.78 -60.10 -19.24
N THR A 715 -12.65 -59.74 -20.20
CA THR A 715 -14.11 -59.93 -20.06
C THR A 715 -14.64 -61.26 -20.62
N PHE A 716 -15.76 -61.72 -20.06
CA PHE A 716 -16.53 -62.88 -20.53
C PHE A 716 -18.04 -62.61 -20.44
N ILE A 717 -18.82 -63.28 -21.31
CA ILE A 717 -20.29 -63.24 -21.27
C ILE A 717 -20.83 -64.47 -20.53
N GLN A 718 -21.91 -64.29 -19.77
CA GLN A 718 -22.62 -65.36 -19.07
C GLN A 718 -24.15 -65.19 -19.15
N ILE A 719 -24.87 -66.30 -19.07
CA ILE A 719 -26.33 -66.30 -18.83
C ILE A 719 -26.58 -65.68 -17.45
N ASP A 720 -27.45 -64.68 -17.39
CA ASP A 720 -27.84 -64.01 -16.14
C ASP A 720 -29.13 -64.63 -15.59
N GLU A 721 -30.19 -64.73 -16.41
CA GLU A 721 -31.46 -65.38 -16.07
C GLU A 721 -32.02 -66.14 -17.29
N ILE A 722 -32.80 -67.22 -17.08
CA ILE A 722 -33.61 -67.85 -18.14
C ILE A 722 -35.08 -67.65 -17.77
N THR A 723 -35.73 -66.70 -18.43
CA THR A 723 -37.04 -66.16 -18.01
C THR A 723 -38.19 -67.11 -18.35
N ARG A 724 -38.21 -67.69 -19.56
CA ARG A 724 -39.24 -68.67 -20.00
C ARG A 724 -38.66 -69.63 -21.04
N GLY A 725 -39.17 -70.87 -21.09
CA GLY A 725 -38.74 -71.88 -22.08
C GLY A 725 -37.56 -72.73 -21.59
N ILE A 726 -36.93 -73.47 -22.50
CA ILE A 726 -35.71 -74.25 -22.22
C ILE A 726 -34.60 -73.78 -23.16
N LEU A 727 -33.48 -73.34 -22.59
CA LEU A 727 -32.26 -73.01 -23.32
C LEU A 727 -31.24 -74.14 -23.15
N ARG A 728 -30.68 -74.61 -24.25
CA ARG A 728 -29.58 -75.58 -24.28
C ARG A 728 -28.34 -74.97 -24.91
N ARG A 729 -27.18 -75.47 -24.50
CA ARG A 729 -25.89 -75.27 -25.17
C ARG A 729 -25.34 -76.63 -25.58
N ASN A 730 -24.98 -76.78 -26.86
CA ASN A 730 -24.38 -77.99 -27.42
C ASN A 730 -25.18 -79.28 -27.09
N GLY A 731 -26.52 -79.15 -26.92
CA GLY A 731 -27.44 -80.24 -26.56
C GLY A 731 -27.76 -80.41 -25.08
N GLU A 732 -27.07 -79.72 -24.16
CA GLU A 732 -27.30 -79.79 -22.71
C GLU A 732 -28.06 -78.57 -22.18
N ILE A 733 -29.00 -78.77 -21.25
CA ILE A 733 -29.75 -77.67 -20.62
C ILE A 733 -28.82 -76.87 -19.70
N ILE A 734 -28.78 -75.55 -19.87
CA ILE A 734 -27.92 -74.65 -19.09
C ILE A 734 -28.71 -73.86 -18.04
N THR A 735 -28.01 -73.33 -17.05
CA THR A 735 -28.57 -72.52 -15.95
C THR A 735 -27.93 -71.14 -15.87
N PRO A 736 -28.56 -70.17 -15.16
CA PRO A 736 -27.90 -68.93 -14.73
C PRO A 736 -26.47 -69.12 -14.23
N GLY A 737 -25.58 -68.18 -14.57
CA GLY A 737 -24.13 -68.22 -14.30
C GLY A 737 -23.30 -69.00 -15.33
N THR A 738 -23.92 -69.63 -16.34
CA THR A 738 -23.17 -70.35 -17.39
C THR A 738 -22.44 -69.37 -18.30
N ARG A 739 -21.10 -69.40 -18.33
CA ARG A 739 -20.28 -68.65 -19.29
C ARG A 739 -20.51 -69.16 -20.72
N LEU A 740 -20.65 -68.23 -21.66
CA LEU A 740 -20.78 -68.49 -23.09
C LEU A 740 -19.48 -68.13 -23.83
N SER A 741 -19.19 -68.78 -24.94
CA SER A 741 -17.98 -68.54 -25.74
C SER A 741 -18.26 -68.65 -27.24
N ALA A 742 -17.40 -68.02 -28.05
CA ALA A 742 -17.46 -68.14 -29.50
C ALA A 742 -17.39 -69.62 -29.95
N GLY A 743 -18.26 -69.99 -30.90
CA GLY A 743 -18.48 -71.36 -31.35
C GLY A 743 -19.48 -72.19 -30.54
N ASP A 744 -20.02 -71.68 -29.43
CA ASP A 744 -21.12 -72.34 -28.72
C ASP A 744 -22.39 -72.38 -29.59
N LYS A 745 -22.99 -73.57 -29.73
CA LYS A 745 -24.31 -73.73 -30.33
C LYS A 745 -25.37 -73.64 -29.25
N LEU A 746 -26.37 -72.78 -29.46
CA LEU A 746 -27.48 -72.54 -28.56
C LEU A 746 -28.78 -73.00 -29.22
N GLU A 747 -29.65 -73.65 -28.45
CA GLU A 747 -30.96 -74.11 -28.90
C GLU A 747 -31.99 -73.62 -27.89
N TYR A 748 -32.97 -72.84 -28.37
CA TYR A 748 -34.07 -72.36 -27.54
C TYR A 748 -35.37 -73.04 -27.95
N THR A 749 -36.05 -73.66 -26.98
CA THR A 749 -37.40 -74.20 -27.13
C THR A 749 -38.42 -73.29 -26.42
N PRO A 750 -39.30 -72.57 -27.15
CA PRO A 750 -40.38 -71.79 -26.52
C PRO A 750 -41.44 -72.70 -25.87
N PRO A 751 -42.18 -72.23 -24.85
CA PRO A 751 -43.33 -72.97 -24.30
C PRO A 751 -44.48 -73.12 -25.31
N GLU A 752 -45.20 -74.24 -25.25
CA GLU A 752 -46.31 -74.54 -26.18
C GLU A 752 -47.36 -73.43 -26.27
N ASN A 753 -47.82 -73.12 -27.48
CA ASN A 753 -48.86 -72.13 -27.78
C ASN A 753 -48.51 -70.67 -27.42
N THR A 754 -47.23 -70.31 -27.40
CA THR A 754 -46.78 -68.93 -27.12
C THR A 754 -46.42 -68.20 -28.42
N ASN A 755 -47.19 -67.17 -28.78
CA ASN A 755 -47.04 -66.41 -30.03
C ASN A 755 -46.70 -64.93 -29.76
N GLY A 756 -45.92 -64.30 -30.65
CA GLY A 756 -45.38 -62.94 -30.47
C GLY A 756 -43.96 -62.91 -29.91
N ASN A 757 -43.52 -61.75 -29.43
CA ASN A 757 -42.18 -61.57 -28.85
C ASN A 757 -42.15 -62.10 -27.39
N ILE A 758 -41.27 -63.07 -27.13
CA ILE A 758 -41.09 -63.73 -25.85
C ILE A 758 -39.73 -63.29 -25.27
N PRO A 759 -39.68 -62.62 -24.10
CA PRO A 759 -38.42 -62.44 -23.39
C PRO A 759 -37.95 -63.81 -22.90
N ALA A 760 -36.89 -64.33 -23.53
CA ALA A 760 -36.49 -65.73 -23.40
C ALA A 760 -35.50 -65.94 -22.26
N PHE A 761 -34.41 -65.18 -22.27
CA PHE A 761 -33.34 -65.19 -21.28
C PHE A 761 -32.59 -63.86 -21.29
N THR A 762 -31.75 -63.62 -20.27
CA THR A 762 -30.85 -62.47 -20.19
C THR A 762 -29.39 -62.92 -20.18
N ILE A 763 -28.50 -62.05 -20.68
CA ILE A 763 -27.05 -62.22 -20.66
C ILE A 763 -26.38 -60.99 -20.08
N ARG A 764 -25.21 -61.16 -19.46
CA ARG A 764 -24.37 -60.04 -18.98
C ARG A 764 -22.89 -60.29 -19.25
N ALA A 765 -22.11 -59.22 -19.39
CA ALA A 765 -20.66 -59.28 -19.42
C ALA A 765 -20.10 -59.15 -17.98
N SER A 766 -18.89 -59.68 -17.74
CA SER A 766 -18.17 -59.58 -16.47
C SER A 766 -16.67 -59.76 -16.71
N ASP A 767 -15.87 -59.03 -15.94
CA ASP A 767 -14.40 -59.07 -15.79
C ASP A 767 -13.94 -60.04 -14.68
N GLY A 768 -14.87 -60.47 -13.81
CA GLY A 768 -14.60 -61.26 -12.60
C GLY A 768 -14.67 -60.48 -11.27
N PHE A 769 -14.71 -59.15 -11.31
CA PHE A 769 -14.84 -58.27 -10.13
C PHE A 769 -16.17 -57.50 -10.12
N ALA A 770 -16.63 -57.08 -11.29
CA ALA A 770 -17.89 -56.40 -11.58
C ALA A 770 -18.69 -57.09 -12.71
N SER A 771 -19.81 -56.51 -13.13
CA SER A 771 -20.66 -57.05 -14.22
C SER A 771 -21.52 -55.97 -14.87
N SER A 772 -21.82 -56.14 -16.15
CA SER A 772 -22.74 -55.27 -16.89
C SER A 772 -24.17 -55.35 -16.35
N THR A 773 -24.99 -54.37 -16.70
CA THR A 773 -26.44 -54.55 -16.68
C THR A 773 -26.84 -55.73 -17.58
N PRO A 774 -27.81 -56.58 -17.19
CA PRO A 774 -28.26 -57.68 -18.04
C PRO A 774 -29.01 -57.17 -19.28
N GLN A 775 -28.66 -57.70 -20.45
CA GLN A 775 -29.38 -57.49 -21.70
C GLN A 775 -30.36 -58.66 -21.93
N SER A 776 -31.59 -58.34 -22.34
CA SER A 776 -32.62 -59.35 -22.63
C SER A 776 -32.56 -59.81 -24.08
N ILE A 777 -32.52 -61.12 -24.29
CA ILE A 777 -32.62 -61.75 -25.61
C ILE A 777 -34.09 -62.11 -25.84
N GLY A 778 -34.70 -61.43 -26.82
CA GLY A 778 -36.05 -61.70 -27.27
C GLY A 778 -36.09 -62.80 -28.33
N VAL A 779 -37.01 -63.74 -28.17
CA VAL A 779 -37.34 -64.74 -29.19
C VAL A 779 -38.73 -64.42 -29.72
N THR A 780 -38.82 -64.05 -31.00
CA THR A 780 -40.09 -63.71 -31.64
C THR A 780 -40.63 -64.89 -32.44
N ALA A 781 -41.79 -65.40 -32.03
CA ALA A 781 -42.58 -66.38 -32.77
C ALA A 781 -43.49 -65.66 -33.79
N VAL A 782 -43.18 -65.79 -35.09
CA VAL A 782 -43.85 -65.04 -36.19
C VAL A 782 -44.56 -65.95 -37.21
N PRO A 783 -45.75 -65.53 -37.70
CA PRO A 783 -46.28 -65.91 -39.01
C PRO A 783 -45.55 -65.19 -40.15
N GLN A 784 -45.59 -65.74 -41.37
CA GLN A 784 -44.68 -65.43 -42.48
C GLN A 784 -44.90 -64.07 -43.21
N GLU A 785 -43.80 -63.29 -43.35
CA GLU A 785 -43.47 -62.16 -44.29
C GLU A 785 -44.42 -60.93 -44.36
N ASP A 786 -44.02 -59.69 -44.70
CA ASP A 786 -42.95 -59.20 -45.62
C ASP A 786 -42.42 -57.75 -45.25
N ASN A 787 -41.42 -57.24 -45.99
CA ASN A 787 -40.53 -56.03 -45.80
C ASN A 787 -41.14 -54.68 -46.33
N PRO A 788 -40.47 -53.47 -46.45
CA PRO A 788 -39.17 -52.93 -45.94
C PRO A 788 -39.07 -51.40 -45.54
N GLN A 789 -37.83 -50.97 -45.19
CA GLN A 789 -37.12 -49.66 -45.47
C GLN A 789 -36.77 -48.58 -44.39
N LYS A 790 -35.55 -48.01 -44.58
CA LYS A 790 -34.66 -47.09 -43.78
C LYS A 790 -34.60 -45.68 -44.50
N PRO A 791 -33.67 -44.68 -44.33
CA PRO A 791 -32.58 -44.33 -43.36
C PRO A 791 -32.52 -42.78 -42.98
N PRO A 792 -31.37 -42.02 -42.91
CA PRO A 792 -30.34 -41.92 -41.84
C PRO A 792 -29.92 -40.48 -41.33
N GLN A 793 -28.96 -40.48 -40.38
CA GLN A 793 -28.02 -39.46 -39.81
C GLN A 793 -27.56 -38.20 -40.61
N ALA A 794 -27.11 -37.16 -39.87
CA ALA A 794 -25.79 -36.48 -40.02
C ALA A 794 -25.44 -35.55 -38.82
N GLU A 795 -24.14 -35.30 -38.56
CA GLU A 795 -23.59 -34.43 -37.49
C GLU A 795 -22.29 -33.69 -38.00
N PRO A 796 -21.45 -33.01 -37.17
CA PRO A 796 -21.17 -31.56 -37.12
C PRO A 796 -19.90 -31.09 -37.89
N PRO A 797 -19.45 -29.81 -37.75
CA PRO A 797 -18.11 -29.60 -37.17
C PRO A 797 -17.76 -28.25 -36.44
N PHE A 798 -17.04 -28.39 -35.32
CA PHE A 798 -15.85 -27.65 -34.79
C PHE A 798 -15.78 -26.13 -34.50
N GLU A 799 -15.18 -25.82 -33.33
CA GLU A 799 -14.74 -24.51 -32.83
C GLU A 799 -13.20 -24.40 -32.64
N SER A 800 -12.73 -23.23 -32.20
CA SER A 800 -11.31 -22.80 -32.07
C SER A 800 -10.69 -23.12 -30.66
N PRO A 801 -9.37 -22.93 -30.41
CA PRO A 801 -8.64 -23.68 -29.39
C PRO A 801 -8.83 -23.19 -27.94
N LYS A 802 -8.67 -24.13 -26.99
CA LYS A 802 -8.81 -23.94 -25.54
C LYS A 802 -7.47 -23.91 -24.83
N PHE A 803 -7.36 -23.14 -23.74
CA PHE A 803 -6.29 -23.30 -22.75
C PHE A 803 -6.64 -24.42 -21.76
N PRO A 804 -5.67 -25.17 -21.21
CA PRO A 804 -5.95 -26.24 -20.26
C PRO A 804 -6.42 -25.66 -18.91
N THR A 805 -7.58 -26.11 -18.45
CA THR A 805 -8.03 -25.92 -17.05
C THR A 805 -8.29 -27.31 -16.45
N ASN A 806 -7.53 -27.72 -15.44
CA ASN A 806 -7.78 -28.99 -14.75
C ASN A 806 -9.09 -28.89 -13.94
N PRO A 807 -10.06 -29.80 -14.13
CA PRO A 807 -11.21 -29.91 -13.24
C PRO A 807 -10.78 -30.61 -11.94
N LEU A 808 -10.82 -29.87 -10.82
CA LEU A 808 -10.65 -30.44 -9.48
C LEU A 808 -11.91 -31.24 -9.05
N PRO A 809 -11.79 -32.20 -8.11
CA PRO A 809 -12.92 -33.00 -7.63
C PRO A 809 -14.04 -32.15 -7.00
N PRO A 810 -15.27 -32.68 -6.90
CA PRO A 810 -16.45 -31.91 -6.48
C PRO A 810 -16.41 -31.56 -4.98
N ILE A 811 -15.80 -30.41 -4.67
CA ILE A 811 -15.96 -29.70 -3.40
C ILE A 811 -17.40 -29.18 -3.32
N ASN A 812 -18.03 -29.24 -2.14
CA ASN A 812 -19.30 -28.54 -1.93
C ASN A 812 -19.08 -27.02 -2.08
N ILE A 813 -19.69 -26.39 -3.10
CA ILE A 813 -19.37 -25.02 -3.50
C ILE A 813 -20.17 -23.96 -2.71
N ASP A 814 -21.26 -24.34 -2.03
CA ASP A 814 -22.04 -23.46 -1.14
C ASP A 814 -21.14 -22.77 -0.09
N PRO A 815 -20.31 -23.50 0.71
CA PRO A 815 -19.34 -22.91 1.61
C PRO A 815 -18.31 -21.99 0.94
N VAL A 816 -17.85 -22.29 -0.28
CA VAL A 816 -16.79 -21.52 -0.95
C VAL A 816 -17.29 -20.12 -1.31
N VAL A 817 -18.44 -20.03 -1.97
CA VAL A 817 -19.06 -18.74 -2.33
C VAL A 817 -19.40 -17.94 -1.08
N PHE A 818 -19.98 -18.59 -0.06
CA PHE A 818 -20.30 -17.95 1.22
C PHE A 818 -19.05 -17.41 1.93
N ASN A 819 -17.97 -18.21 2.00
CA ASN A 819 -16.74 -17.83 2.69
C ASN A 819 -16.02 -16.67 1.99
N ILE A 820 -15.95 -16.66 0.65
CA ILE A 820 -15.33 -15.57 -0.11
C ILE A 820 -16.15 -14.27 0.06
N ASP A 821 -17.47 -14.33 -0.12
CA ASP A 821 -18.32 -13.15 0.06
C ASP A 821 -18.29 -12.63 1.50
N ASN A 822 -18.22 -13.53 2.48
CA ASN A 822 -18.06 -13.18 3.90
C ASN A 822 -16.66 -12.62 4.24
N LYS A 823 -15.57 -13.10 3.62
CA LYS A 823 -14.22 -12.49 3.72
C LYS A 823 -14.32 -11.02 3.34
N PHE A 824 -14.76 -10.75 2.11
CA PHE A 824 -14.82 -9.39 1.58
C PHE A 824 -15.85 -8.50 2.30
N ALA A 825 -17.01 -9.04 2.69
CA ALA A 825 -17.98 -8.31 3.50
C ALA A 825 -17.40 -7.91 4.87
N THR A 826 -16.56 -8.77 5.47
CA THR A 826 -15.99 -8.52 6.79
C THR A 826 -14.79 -7.58 6.73
N ALA A 827 -13.93 -7.66 5.72
CA ALA A 827 -12.87 -6.69 5.48
C ALA A 827 -13.46 -5.27 5.35
N TYR A 828 -14.38 -5.09 4.40
CA TYR A 828 -15.05 -3.82 4.12
C TYR A 828 -15.87 -3.28 5.33
N GLU A 829 -16.46 -4.16 6.16
CA GLU A 829 -17.13 -3.75 7.40
C GLU A 829 -16.16 -3.37 8.51
N SER A 830 -15.01 -4.05 8.64
CA SER A 830 -13.98 -3.74 9.63
C SER A 830 -13.27 -2.42 9.31
N TYR A 831 -12.85 -2.23 8.06
CA TYR A 831 -12.13 -1.04 7.60
C TYR A 831 -12.90 0.26 7.92
N PHE A 832 -14.21 0.30 7.64
CA PHE A 832 -15.06 1.45 7.97
C PHE A 832 -15.76 1.35 9.36
N ASN A 833 -15.37 0.43 10.24
CA ASN A 833 -15.94 0.22 11.58
C ASN A 833 -17.48 0.14 11.63
N PHE A 834 -18.07 -0.70 10.78
CA PHE A 834 -19.51 -0.79 10.57
C PHE A 834 -20.18 -2.02 11.21
N SER A 835 -21.47 -1.89 11.53
CA SER A 835 -22.32 -3.02 11.95
C SER A 835 -22.49 -4.07 10.84
N LYS A 836 -22.35 -5.34 11.24
CA LYS A 836 -22.42 -6.52 10.35
C LYS A 836 -23.83 -6.73 9.77
N ARG A 837 -23.92 -6.91 8.44
CA ARG A 837 -25.15 -7.29 7.72
C ARG A 837 -25.30 -8.82 7.58
N GLU A 838 -26.54 -9.27 7.31
CA GLU A 838 -26.86 -10.65 6.94
C GLU A 838 -26.04 -11.09 5.71
N ARG A 839 -25.50 -12.30 5.74
CA ARG A 839 -24.62 -12.83 4.69
C ARG A 839 -25.42 -13.61 3.64
N VAL A 840 -25.08 -13.42 2.37
CA VAL A 840 -25.77 -14.02 1.22
C VAL A 840 -25.20 -15.41 0.92
N SER A 841 -26.03 -16.44 0.97
CA SER A 841 -25.67 -17.80 0.52
C SER A 841 -25.65 -17.91 -1.01
N LEU A 842 -25.01 -18.95 -1.55
CA LEU A 842 -25.02 -19.23 -2.99
C LEU A 842 -26.46 -19.42 -3.51
N VAL A 843 -27.31 -20.20 -2.83
CA VAL A 843 -28.74 -20.31 -3.18
C VAL A 843 -29.40 -18.94 -3.28
N LYS A 844 -29.06 -18.00 -2.39
CA LYS A 844 -29.60 -16.65 -2.40
C LYS A 844 -29.02 -15.80 -3.54
N ALA A 845 -27.75 -15.96 -3.87
CA ALA A 845 -27.14 -15.35 -5.06
C ALA A 845 -27.83 -15.82 -6.35
N GLN A 846 -28.11 -17.11 -6.49
CA GLN A 846 -28.82 -17.66 -7.64
C GLN A 846 -30.28 -17.17 -7.72
N GLU A 847 -31.00 -17.08 -6.59
CA GLU A 847 -32.31 -16.43 -6.54
C GLU A 847 -32.27 -14.97 -7.06
N ILE A 848 -31.23 -14.22 -6.70
CA ILE A 848 -31.03 -12.83 -7.15
C ILE A 848 -30.86 -12.83 -8.66
N LEU A 849 -29.89 -13.59 -9.19
CA LEU A 849 -29.64 -13.66 -10.64
C LEU A 849 -30.87 -14.09 -11.44
N LEU A 850 -31.65 -15.06 -10.96
CA LEU A 850 -32.92 -15.48 -11.55
C LEU A 850 -34.00 -14.38 -11.54
N LYS A 851 -34.04 -13.54 -10.50
CA LYS A 851 -34.96 -12.39 -10.45
C LYS A 851 -34.55 -11.32 -11.44
N ILE A 852 -33.24 -11.04 -11.57
CA ILE A 852 -32.71 -10.10 -12.56
C ILE A 852 -32.99 -10.58 -13.99
N GLU A 853 -32.72 -11.86 -14.30
CA GLU A 853 -32.98 -12.43 -15.63
C GLU A 853 -34.47 -12.30 -16.02
N LYS A 854 -35.38 -12.59 -15.08
CA LYS A 854 -36.82 -12.44 -15.31
C LYS A 854 -37.30 -10.99 -15.38
N ALA A 855 -36.67 -10.06 -14.66
CA ALA A 855 -37.11 -8.67 -14.57
C ALA A 855 -36.55 -7.78 -15.69
N ALA A 856 -35.30 -8.01 -16.09
CA ALA A 856 -34.56 -7.18 -17.04
C ALA A 856 -34.26 -7.88 -18.38
N GLY A 857 -34.39 -9.22 -18.48
CA GLY A 857 -34.12 -9.96 -19.72
C GLY A 857 -32.63 -10.08 -20.09
N VAL A 858 -31.74 -9.68 -19.18
CA VAL A 858 -30.29 -9.93 -19.26
C VAL A 858 -29.94 -11.28 -18.64
N LYS A 859 -28.77 -11.81 -18.94
CA LYS A 859 -28.24 -13.02 -18.32
C LYS A 859 -27.02 -12.65 -17.48
N PRO A 860 -27.20 -12.39 -16.17
CA PRO A 860 -26.12 -12.01 -15.29
C PRO A 860 -25.37 -13.22 -14.74
N ALA A 861 -24.08 -13.05 -14.53
CA ALA A 861 -23.25 -13.94 -13.73
C ALA A 861 -22.39 -13.13 -12.76
N ILE A 862 -22.04 -13.75 -11.64
CA ILE A 862 -21.11 -13.19 -10.65
C ILE A 862 -19.78 -13.91 -10.81
N ILE A 863 -18.68 -13.16 -10.90
CA ILE A 863 -17.33 -13.70 -10.88
C ILE A 863 -16.68 -13.22 -9.59
N TYR A 864 -16.53 -14.12 -8.63
CA TYR A 864 -15.65 -13.90 -7.50
C TYR A 864 -14.21 -14.09 -7.97
N VAL A 865 -13.35 -13.11 -7.70
CA VAL A 865 -11.91 -13.12 -8.01
C VAL A 865 -11.16 -12.94 -6.70
N SER A 866 -10.75 -14.04 -6.10
CA SER A 866 -10.08 -14.05 -4.80
C SER A 866 -8.68 -14.66 -4.93
N PHE A 867 -7.71 -14.08 -4.24
CA PHE A 867 -6.52 -14.85 -3.92
C PHE A 867 -6.89 -15.83 -2.83
N THR A 868 -6.78 -17.12 -3.16
CA THR A 868 -6.70 -18.15 -2.15
C THR A 868 -5.23 -18.31 -1.84
N SER A 869 -4.85 -17.94 -0.62
CA SER A 869 -3.63 -18.40 0.02
C SER A 869 -3.74 -19.91 0.15
N ILE A 870 -3.30 -20.61 -0.91
CA ILE A 870 -2.63 -21.86 -0.65
C ILE A 870 -1.28 -21.44 -0.05
N GLN A 871 -1.15 -21.66 1.25
CA GLN A 871 0.06 -22.22 1.84
C GLN A 871 0.73 -23.05 0.74
N LEU A 872 1.91 -22.69 0.20
CA LEU A 872 2.49 -23.38 -0.97
C LEU A 872 3.83 -23.94 -0.56
N ASN A 873 4.76 -23.07 -0.14
CA ASN A 873 5.63 -23.43 0.97
C ASN A 873 5.55 -22.57 2.24
N ALA A 874 6.14 -23.09 3.31
CA ALA A 874 6.00 -22.57 4.65
C ALA A 874 6.98 -21.45 4.83
N SER A 875 6.46 -20.26 4.52
CA SER A 875 7.13 -18.96 4.34
C SER A 875 6.65 -18.32 3.05
N SER A 876 6.17 -19.15 2.13
CA SER A 876 5.71 -18.82 0.79
C SER A 876 4.29 -19.35 0.60
N SER A 877 3.33 -18.69 1.23
CA SER A 877 1.94 -18.78 0.77
C SER A 877 1.87 -18.26 -0.67
N GLN A 878 1.84 -19.16 -1.65
CA GLN A 878 1.70 -18.75 -3.04
C GLN A 878 0.23 -18.44 -3.29
N ASN A 879 -0.12 -17.18 -3.13
CA ASN A 879 -1.46 -16.69 -3.42
C ASN A 879 -1.82 -16.96 -4.89
N ARG A 880 -2.69 -17.96 -5.12
CA ARG A 880 -3.18 -18.32 -6.45
C ARG A 880 -4.53 -17.67 -6.70
N LEU A 881 -4.74 -17.23 -7.94
CA LEU A 881 -6.00 -16.63 -8.35
C LEU A 881 -7.08 -17.71 -8.50
N ASP A 882 -8.11 -17.65 -7.67
CA ASP A 882 -9.33 -18.44 -7.81
C ASP A 882 -10.46 -17.59 -8.39
N LEU A 883 -11.06 -18.10 -9.46
CA LEU A 883 -12.26 -17.56 -10.08
C LEU A 883 -13.45 -18.45 -9.73
N VAL A 884 -14.51 -17.91 -9.11
CA VAL A 884 -15.77 -18.64 -8.91
C VAL A 884 -16.89 -17.95 -9.67
N LEU A 885 -17.33 -18.60 -10.75
CA LEU A 885 -18.43 -18.18 -11.61
C LEU A 885 -19.76 -18.73 -11.07
N VAL A 886 -20.59 -17.85 -10.51
CA VAL A 886 -21.97 -18.15 -10.11
C VAL A 886 -22.93 -17.69 -11.20
N THR A 887 -23.80 -18.58 -11.65
CA THR A 887 -24.85 -18.27 -12.65
C THR A 887 -26.23 -18.60 -12.10
N ALA A 888 -27.28 -18.07 -12.73
CA ALA A 888 -28.66 -18.20 -12.28
C ALA A 888 -29.17 -19.65 -12.13
N ASN A 889 -28.57 -20.63 -12.83
CA ASN A 889 -28.95 -22.04 -12.75
C ASN A 889 -27.73 -22.98 -12.88
N GLY A 890 -27.79 -24.12 -12.19
CA GLY A 890 -26.74 -25.14 -12.19
C GLY A 890 -25.63 -24.85 -11.17
N GLU A 891 -24.70 -25.79 -11.03
CA GLU A 891 -23.56 -25.64 -10.11
C GLU A 891 -22.65 -24.46 -10.49
N PRO A 892 -22.09 -23.74 -9.51
CA PRO A 892 -21.05 -22.75 -9.78
C PRO A 892 -19.79 -23.42 -10.34
N ILE A 893 -19.01 -22.65 -11.09
CA ILE A 893 -17.79 -23.14 -11.74
C ILE A 893 -16.59 -22.45 -11.09
N ARG A 894 -15.76 -23.24 -10.39
CA ARG A 894 -14.44 -22.77 -9.92
C ARG A 894 -13.39 -23.03 -11.00
N LYS A 895 -12.57 -22.03 -11.31
CA LYS A 895 -11.34 -22.16 -12.09
C LYS A 895 -10.19 -21.60 -11.25
N THR A 896 -9.09 -22.33 -11.21
CA THR A 896 -7.91 -22.00 -10.40
C THR A 896 -6.75 -21.73 -11.35
N ILE A 897 -6.10 -20.56 -11.22
CA ILE A 897 -5.12 -20.05 -12.18
C ILE A 897 -3.75 -19.97 -11.52
N ASN A 898 -3.01 -21.08 -11.58
CA ASN A 898 -1.69 -21.23 -10.95
C ASN A 898 -0.63 -20.28 -11.52
N THR A 899 -0.84 -19.74 -12.73
CA THR A 899 0.10 -18.82 -13.42
C THR A 899 -0.10 -17.34 -13.05
N ALA A 900 -0.97 -17.04 -12.08
CA ALA A 900 -1.28 -15.70 -11.60
C ALA A 900 -0.99 -15.63 -10.09
N ASN A 901 0.26 -15.40 -9.72
CA ASN A 901 0.60 -15.09 -8.33
C ASN A 901 0.22 -13.64 -8.00
N GLN A 902 -0.02 -13.34 -6.73
CA GLN A 902 -0.55 -12.06 -6.27
C GLN A 902 0.36 -10.87 -6.58
N GLU A 903 1.66 -10.97 -6.32
CA GLU A 903 2.62 -9.89 -6.56
C GLU A 903 2.77 -9.56 -8.04
N GLU A 904 2.91 -10.58 -8.89
CA GLU A 904 2.98 -10.42 -10.33
C GLU A 904 1.66 -9.86 -10.89
N MET A 905 0.52 -10.28 -10.34
CA MET A 905 -0.76 -9.72 -10.74
C MET A 905 -0.88 -8.26 -10.33
N TYR A 906 -0.49 -7.88 -9.11
CA TYR A 906 -0.48 -6.48 -8.66
C TYR A 906 0.48 -5.63 -9.50
N SER A 907 1.72 -6.07 -9.73
CA SER A 907 2.67 -5.37 -10.63
C SER A 907 2.12 -5.20 -12.05
N VAL A 908 1.34 -6.17 -12.56
CA VAL A 908 0.66 -6.06 -13.85
C VAL A 908 -0.56 -5.13 -13.80
N VAL A 909 -1.27 -5.02 -12.66
CA VAL A 909 -2.33 -4.02 -12.42
C VAL A 909 -1.75 -2.61 -12.37
N ASP A 910 -0.70 -2.39 -11.59
CA ASP A 910 -0.01 -1.09 -11.48
C ASP A 910 0.48 -0.64 -12.87
N LYS A 911 1.17 -1.54 -13.58
CA LYS A 911 1.60 -1.29 -14.96
C LYS A 911 0.45 -1.07 -15.94
N PHE A 912 -0.71 -1.70 -15.75
CA PHE A 912 -1.89 -1.43 -16.57
C PHE A 912 -2.44 -0.03 -16.29
N TYR A 913 -2.51 0.35 -15.03
CA TYR A 913 -2.94 1.67 -14.58
C TYR A 913 -2.02 2.76 -15.15
N ASP A 914 -0.72 2.71 -14.88
CA ASP A 914 0.26 3.68 -15.37
C ASP A 914 0.20 3.86 -16.90
N THR A 915 0.18 2.74 -17.63
CA THR A 915 0.23 2.79 -19.10
C THR A 915 -1.11 3.09 -19.76
N VAL A 916 -2.26 2.94 -19.07
CA VAL A 916 -3.57 3.37 -19.61
C VAL A 916 -3.80 4.86 -19.43
N LEU A 917 -3.08 5.52 -18.50
CA LEU A 917 -3.07 6.97 -18.32
C LEU A 917 -2.30 7.75 -19.41
N GLU A 918 -1.60 7.05 -20.31
CA GLU A 918 -0.91 7.66 -21.46
C GLU A 918 -1.78 7.62 -22.73
N PRO A 919 -2.66 8.60 -23.03
CA PRO A 919 -3.60 8.54 -24.17
C PRO A 919 -2.98 8.49 -25.58
N ASN A 920 -1.65 8.60 -25.68
CA ASN A 920 -0.89 8.52 -26.92
C ASN A 920 -0.10 7.20 -27.07
N ASN A 921 -0.21 6.27 -26.10
CA ASN A 921 0.60 5.06 -26.05
C ASN A 921 -0.27 3.79 -25.93
N ASN A 922 0.06 2.75 -26.70
CA ASN A 922 -0.65 1.47 -26.66
C ASN A 922 0.02 0.43 -25.72
N SER A 923 0.99 0.84 -24.90
CA SER A 923 1.67 -0.03 -23.91
C SER A 923 0.70 -0.77 -22.98
N TYR A 924 -0.46 -0.19 -22.67
CA TYR A 924 -1.51 -0.82 -21.85
C TYR A 924 -2.03 -2.15 -22.40
N LEU A 925 -1.91 -2.40 -23.72
CA LEU A 925 -2.46 -3.62 -24.34
C LEU A 925 -1.81 -4.90 -23.79
N ALA A 926 -0.52 -4.87 -23.46
CA ALA A 926 0.19 -6.03 -22.94
C ALA A 926 -0.30 -6.46 -21.53
N PRO A 927 -0.31 -5.57 -20.51
CA PRO A 927 -0.85 -5.92 -19.20
C PRO A 927 -2.37 -6.15 -19.24
N ALA A 928 -3.14 -5.40 -20.06
CA ALA A 928 -4.58 -5.64 -20.25
C ALA A 928 -4.89 -7.04 -20.80
N GLN A 929 -4.04 -7.57 -21.68
CA GLN A 929 -4.17 -8.94 -22.21
C GLN A 929 -3.80 -9.99 -21.18
N LYS A 930 -2.76 -9.75 -20.37
CA LYS A 930 -2.35 -10.66 -19.31
C LYS A 930 -3.41 -10.79 -18.22
N LEU A 931 -3.98 -9.67 -17.78
CA LEU A 931 -5.12 -9.65 -16.85
C LEU A 931 -6.37 -10.32 -17.45
N TYR A 932 -6.65 -10.15 -18.75
CA TYR A 932 -7.74 -10.87 -19.41
C TYR A 932 -7.53 -12.39 -19.41
N GLN A 933 -6.31 -12.84 -19.71
CA GLN A 933 -5.93 -14.25 -19.73
C GLN A 933 -6.08 -14.91 -18.36
N TRP A 934 -5.83 -14.15 -17.28
CA TRP A 934 -6.01 -14.64 -15.92
C TRP A 934 -7.46 -14.56 -15.42
N MET A 935 -8.17 -13.43 -15.65
CA MET A 935 -9.48 -13.17 -15.00
C MET A 935 -10.70 -13.62 -15.82
N VAL A 936 -10.59 -13.76 -17.14
CA VAL A 936 -11.77 -13.95 -18.03
C VAL A 936 -11.62 -15.13 -18.98
N ALA A 937 -10.48 -15.28 -19.66
CA ALA A 937 -10.24 -16.37 -20.61
C ALA A 937 -10.60 -17.79 -20.06
N PRO A 938 -10.33 -18.14 -18.78
CA PRO A 938 -10.66 -19.46 -18.23
C PRO A 938 -12.16 -19.75 -18.09
N LEU A 939 -13.01 -18.71 -18.20
CA LEU A 939 -14.47 -18.78 -18.05
C LEU A 939 -15.22 -18.59 -19.37
N GLU A 940 -14.56 -18.18 -20.46
CA GLU A 940 -15.23 -17.76 -21.70
C GLU A 940 -16.18 -18.80 -22.29
N GLU A 941 -15.80 -20.08 -22.26
CA GLU A 941 -16.62 -21.15 -22.82
C GLU A 941 -17.95 -21.30 -22.08
N GLU A 942 -17.91 -21.21 -20.75
CA GLU A 942 -19.07 -21.32 -19.87
C GLU A 942 -19.97 -20.09 -19.98
N LEU A 943 -19.36 -18.90 -20.02
CA LEU A 943 -20.05 -17.64 -20.26
C LEU A 943 -20.79 -17.66 -21.61
N LYS A 944 -20.13 -18.17 -22.66
CA LYS A 944 -20.70 -18.32 -24.01
C LYS A 944 -21.79 -19.39 -24.06
N ALA A 945 -21.55 -20.58 -23.51
CA ALA A 945 -22.50 -21.69 -23.51
C ALA A 945 -23.81 -21.36 -22.77
N LYS A 946 -23.71 -20.63 -21.66
CA LYS A 946 -24.88 -20.16 -20.88
C LYS A 946 -25.53 -18.90 -21.47
N GLY A 947 -24.83 -18.21 -22.38
CA GLY A 947 -25.28 -16.98 -23.05
C GLY A 947 -25.26 -15.76 -22.13
N ILE A 948 -24.28 -15.68 -21.23
CA ILE A 948 -24.11 -14.57 -20.28
C ILE A 948 -23.80 -13.28 -21.06
N ASN A 949 -24.40 -12.16 -20.64
CA ASN A 949 -24.19 -10.84 -21.24
C ASN A 949 -23.97 -9.72 -20.21
N ASN A 950 -24.02 -10.06 -18.91
CA ASN A 950 -23.71 -9.17 -17.80
C ASN A 950 -22.82 -9.88 -16.77
N LEU A 951 -21.75 -9.22 -16.35
CA LEU A 951 -20.78 -9.71 -15.37
C LEU A 951 -20.72 -8.75 -14.17
N LEU A 952 -20.94 -9.28 -12.97
CA LEU A 952 -20.65 -8.60 -11.72
C LEU A 952 -19.38 -9.20 -11.12
N PHE A 953 -18.30 -8.42 -11.09
CA PHE A 953 -17.06 -8.82 -10.44
C PHE A 953 -17.10 -8.50 -8.94
N ILE A 954 -16.60 -9.43 -8.13
CA ILE A 954 -16.42 -9.27 -6.70
C ILE A 954 -14.98 -9.72 -6.40
N THR A 955 -14.10 -8.77 -6.07
CA THR A 955 -12.65 -9.02 -6.10
C THR A 955 -11.96 -8.68 -4.78
N ASP A 956 -10.81 -9.32 -4.57
CA ASP A 956 -9.84 -8.94 -3.54
C ASP A 956 -9.39 -7.48 -3.68
N GLU A 957 -8.92 -6.88 -2.59
CA GLU A 957 -8.86 -5.43 -2.36
C GLU A 957 -8.14 -4.62 -3.45
N ARG A 958 -6.89 -4.93 -3.75
CA ARG A 958 -6.11 -4.23 -4.80
C ARG A 958 -6.57 -4.53 -6.24
N LEU A 959 -7.39 -5.56 -6.46
CA LEU A 959 -7.93 -5.87 -7.80
C LEU A 959 -9.12 -4.98 -8.18
N ARG A 960 -9.65 -4.18 -7.24
CA ARG A 960 -10.90 -3.42 -7.43
C ARG A 960 -10.73 -2.14 -8.26
N SER A 961 -9.50 -1.64 -8.36
CA SER A 961 -9.11 -0.48 -9.18
C SER A 961 -8.91 -0.82 -10.67
N ILE A 962 -8.94 -2.11 -11.05
CA ILE A 962 -8.75 -2.54 -12.43
C ILE A 962 -9.84 -1.93 -13.33
N PRO A 963 -9.49 -1.27 -14.45
CA PRO A 963 -10.47 -0.84 -15.44
C PRO A 963 -10.96 -2.06 -16.25
N LEU A 964 -11.82 -2.87 -15.63
CA LEU A 964 -12.32 -4.16 -16.14
C LEU A 964 -12.83 -4.08 -17.58
N ALA A 965 -13.50 -2.98 -17.95
CA ALA A 965 -13.98 -2.70 -19.29
C ALA A 965 -12.88 -2.76 -20.37
N ALA A 966 -11.64 -2.39 -20.02
CA ALA A 966 -10.48 -2.32 -20.91
C ALA A 966 -9.55 -3.56 -20.84
N LEU A 967 -9.90 -4.62 -20.11
CA LEU A 967 -9.27 -5.92 -20.30
C LEU A 967 -9.47 -6.39 -21.76
N HIS A 968 -8.47 -7.01 -22.37
CA HIS A 968 -8.44 -7.22 -23.83
C HIS A 968 -8.10 -8.67 -24.22
N ASP A 969 -8.89 -9.31 -25.08
CA ASP A 969 -8.70 -10.74 -25.44
C ASP A 969 -7.62 -11.00 -26.50
N GLY A 970 -6.94 -9.94 -26.95
CA GLY A 970 -6.01 -9.95 -28.09
C GLY A 970 -6.65 -9.52 -29.42
N LYS A 971 -7.97 -9.33 -29.47
CA LYS A 971 -8.76 -8.91 -30.64
C LYS A 971 -9.73 -7.76 -30.33
N GLN A 972 -10.33 -7.76 -29.15
CA GLN A 972 -11.39 -6.84 -28.71
C GLN A 972 -11.39 -6.69 -27.18
N PHE A 973 -12.01 -5.62 -26.67
CA PHE A 973 -12.11 -5.36 -25.23
C PHE A 973 -13.24 -6.15 -24.55
N LEU A 974 -13.13 -6.37 -23.23
CA LEU A 974 -14.13 -7.09 -22.43
C LEU A 974 -15.52 -6.42 -22.53
N VAL A 975 -15.53 -5.09 -22.52
CA VAL A 975 -16.75 -4.29 -22.68
C VAL A 975 -17.46 -4.54 -24.02
N GLU A 976 -16.76 -4.96 -25.07
CA GLU A 976 -17.41 -5.28 -26.35
C GLU A 976 -18.25 -6.56 -26.26
N LYS A 977 -17.88 -7.49 -25.37
CA LYS A 977 -18.57 -8.77 -25.12
C LYS A 977 -19.67 -8.66 -24.06
N TYR A 978 -19.36 -8.09 -22.89
CA TYR A 978 -20.23 -8.14 -21.71
C TYR A 978 -20.40 -6.76 -21.08
N SER A 979 -21.61 -6.47 -20.57
CA SER A 979 -21.78 -5.36 -19.63
C SER A 979 -21.10 -5.73 -18.31
N VAL A 980 -20.32 -4.81 -17.74
CA VAL A 980 -19.53 -5.07 -16.52
C VAL A 980 -19.95 -4.14 -15.39
N GLY A 981 -19.86 -4.67 -14.17
CA GLY A 981 -19.94 -3.91 -12.94
C GLY A 981 -19.15 -4.62 -11.84
N PHE A 982 -19.00 -3.94 -10.71
CA PHE A 982 -18.16 -4.35 -9.60
C PHE A 982 -18.89 -4.13 -8.26
N THR A 983 -18.65 -4.96 -7.26
CA THR A 983 -19.04 -4.65 -5.87
C THR A 983 -18.08 -5.33 -4.88
N PRO A 984 -17.74 -4.71 -3.73
CA PRO A 984 -16.87 -5.37 -2.74
C PRO A 984 -17.49 -6.64 -2.15
N SER A 985 -18.82 -6.74 -2.03
CA SER A 985 -19.49 -7.97 -1.59
C SER A 985 -20.98 -7.96 -1.99
N LEU A 986 -21.51 -9.13 -2.34
CA LEU A 986 -22.93 -9.31 -2.60
C LEU A 986 -23.77 -9.12 -1.33
N SER A 987 -23.28 -9.58 -0.16
CA SER A 987 -23.89 -9.36 1.16
C SER A 987 -24.02 -7.88 1.55
N LEU A 988 -23.16 -7.01 1.02
CA LEU A 988 -23.24 -5.57 1.26
C LEU A 988 -24.12 -4.83 0.23
N THR A 989 -24.47 -5.47 -0.88
CA THR A 989 -25.14 -4.87 -2.03
C THR A 989 -26.66 -4.94 -1.92
N ASN A 990 -27.37 -3.81 -2.09
CA ASN A 990 -28.82 -3.84 -2.30
C ASN A 990 -29.13 -4.31 -3.73
N THR A 991 -29.43 -5.59 -3.86
CA THR A 991 -29.68 -6.28 -5.15
C THR A 991 -31.10 -6.14 -5.69
N GLU A 992 -31.98 -5.33 -5.07
CA GLU A 992 -33.34 -5.11 -5.56
C GLU A 992 -33.36 -4.34 -6.88
N TYR A 993 -33.69 -5.04 -7.97
CA TYR A 993 -33.90 -4.41 -9.28
C TYR A 993 -35.03 -3.38 -9.26
N LYS A 994 -34.76 -2.21 -9.85
CA LYS A 994 -35.77 -1.21 -10.16
C LYS A 994 -35.40 -0.52 -11.46
N ASP A 995 -36.38 -0.42 -12.34
CA ASP A 995 -36.26 0.27 -13.61
C ASP A 995 -36.06 1.79 -13.40
N VAL A 996 -34.81 2.24 -13.48
CA VAL A 996 -34.43 3.65 -13.27
C VAL A 996 -34.97 4.60 -14.35
N ARG A 997 -35.48 4.10 -15.49
CA ARG A 997 -36.08 4.93 -16.55
C ARG A 997 -37.33 5.69 -16.10
N LYS A 998 -37.87 5.34 -14.92
CA LYS A 998 -39.01 6.01 -14.26
C LYS A 998 -38.57 7.02 -13.17
N SER A 999 -37.29 7.06 -12.82
CA SER A 999 -36.73 7.98 -11.84
C SER A 999 -36.38 9.33 -12.48
N GLN A 1000 -36.63 10.42 -11.77
CA GLN A 1000 -36.11 11.74 -12.15
C GLN A 1000 -34.65 11.90 -11.72
N VAL A 1001 -33.91 12.77 -12.43
CA VAL A 1001 -32.50 13.11 -12.12
C VAL A 1001 -32.36 14.47 -11.44
N LEU A 1002 -31.48 14.55 -10.45
CA LEU A 1002 -30.91 15.78 -9.93
C LEU A 1002 -29.46 15.88 -10.42
N ALA A 1003 -29.21 16.74 -11.41
CA ALA A 1003 -27.86 16.97 -11.95
C ALA A 1003 -27.26 18.24 -11.36
N MET A 1004 -26.31 18.13 -10.45
CA MET A 1004 -25.65 19.29 -9.82
C MET A 1004 -24.21 19.38 -10.31
N GLY A 1005 -23.67 20.58 -10.47
CA GLY A 1005 -22.26 20.72 -10.84
C GLY A 1005 -21.66 22.11 -10.64
N ALA A 1006 -20.34 22.17 -10.66
CA ALA A 1006 -19.56 23.40 -10.63
C ALA A 1006 -18.57 23.43 -11.80
N SER A 1007 -18.53 24.58 -12.48
CA SER A 1007 -17.65 24.84 -13.64
C SER A 1007 -16.65 25.95 -13.39
N GLU A 1008 -16.92 26.81 -12.42
CA GLU A 1008 -16.08 27.92 -11.99
C GLU A 1008 -15.69 27.66 -10.54
N PHE A 1009 -14.43 27.86 -10.20
CA PHE A 1009 -13.85 27.65 -8.88
C PHE A 1009 -12.91 28.82 -8.56
N GLN A 1010 -12.65 29.06 -7.27
CA GLN A 1010 -11.69 30.10 -6.84
C GLN A 1010 -10.25 29.58 -6.85
N ASP A 1011 -10.06 28.32 -6.41
CA ASP A 1011 -8.74 27.74 -6.15
C ASP A 1011 -8.40 26.58 -7.11
N ASP A 1012 -9.38 26.10 -7.89
CA ASP A 1012 -9.25 24.96 -8.80
C ASP A 1012 -9.37 25.40 -10.28
N ASN A 1013 -8.88 24.58 -11.21
CA ASN A 1013 -9.04 24.82 -12.65
C ASN A 1013 -10.53 24.81 -13.06
N PRO A 1014 -11.00 25.70 -13.95
CA PRO A 1014 -12.39 25.67 -14.42
C PRO A 1014 -12.69 24.41 -15.22
N LEU A 1015 -13.91 23.89 -15.08
CA LEU A 1015 -14.47 22.75 -15.83
C LEU A 1015 -15.52 23.25 -16.84
N PRO A 1016 -15.11 23.78 -18.00
CA PRO A 1016 -16.01 24.46 -18.92
C PRO A 1016 -17.07 23.55 -19.56
N ALA A 1017 -16.91 22.22 -19.59
CA ALA A 1017 -17.91 21.31 -20.13
C ALA A 1017 -19.08 21.02 -19.16
N VAL A 1018 -18.85 21.09 -17.84
CA VAL A 1018 -19.85 20.82 -16.79
C VAL A 1018 -21.21 21.54 -16.99
N PRO A 1019 -21.29 22.84 -17.34
CA PRO A 1019 -22.57 23.53 -17.57
C PRO A 1019 -23.37 22.90 -18.69
N GLN A 1020 -22.69 22.42 -19.74
CA GLN A 1020 -23.30 21.71 -20.84
C GLN A 1020 -23.69 20.28 -20.41
N GLU A 1021 -22.88 19.60 -19.60
CA GLU A 1021 -23.17 18.25 -19.10
C GLU A 1021 -24.47 18.20 -18.29
N VAL A 1022 -24.55 18.95 -17.20
CA VAL A 1022 -25.69 18.88 -16.27
C VAL A 1022 -27.00 19.35 -16.90
N SER A 1023 -26.95 20.38 -17.76
CA SER A 1023 -28.13 20.86 -18.49
C SER A 1023 -28.57 19.87 -19.57
N THR A 1024 -27.65 19.29 -20.34
CA THR A 1024 -27.98 18.29 -21.37
C THR A 1024 -28.57 17.03 -20.74
N ILE A 1025 -28.05 16.60 -19.58
CA ILE A 1025 -28.61 15.47 -18.83
C ILE A 1025 -30.01 15.78 -18.32
N ALA A 1026 -30.23 16.88 -17.60
CA ALA A 1026 -31.51 17.12 -16.92
C ALA A 1026 -32.65 17.66 -17.80
N GLN A 1027 -32.33 18.37 -18.90
CA GLN A 1027 -33.34 19.02 -19.76
C GLN A 1027 -33.55 18.28 -21.09
N ASP A 1028 -32.45 17.81 -21.71
CA ASP A 1028 -32.46 17.30 -23.08
C ASP A 1028 -32.58 15.77 -23.15
N ILE A 1029 -31.84 15.05 -22.27
CA ILE A 1029 -31.66 13.59 -22.33
C ILE A 1029 -32.37 12.86 -21.20
N TRP A 1030 -32.75 13.52 -20.11
CA TRP A 1030 -33.53 12.93 -19.03
C TRP A 1030 -34.65 13.85 -18.56
N GLN A 1031 -35.44 13.43 -17.59
CA GLN A 1031 -36.40 14.29 -16.89
C GLN A 1031 -35.85 14.62 -15.52
N GLY A 1032 -35.58 15.89 -15.25
CA GLY A 1032 -34.94 16.26 -14.00
C GLY A 1032 -34.87 17.74 -13.71
N THR A 1033 -34.10 18.06 -12.68
CA THR A 1033 -33.66 19.41 -12.33
C THR A 1033 -32.14 19.44 -12.40
N TYR A 1034 -31.56 20.56 -12.82
CA TYR A 1034 -30.13 20.79 -12.64
C TYR A 1034 -29.86 22.04 -11.82
N LEU A 1035 -28.72 22.03 -11.13
CA LEU A 1035 -28.21 23.15 -10.33
C LEU A 1035 -26.75 23.36 -10.70
N LEU A 1036 -26.34 24.61 -10.90
CA LEU A 1036 -25.03 24.95 -11.40
C LEU A 1036 -24.37 26.03 -10.52
N ASN A 1037 -23.06 25.90 -10.31
CA ASN A 1037 -22.24 26.89 -9.62
C ASN A 1037 -22.88 27.26 -8.27
N LYS A 1038 -23.24 28.53 -8.03
CA LYS A 1038 -23.84 29.00 -6.77
C LYS A 1038 -25.02 28.19 -6.22
N ASP A 1039 -25.72 27.43 -7.06
CA ASP A 1039 -26.86 26.61 -6.66
C ASP A 1039 -26.44 25.15 -6.34
N PHE A 1040 -25.21 24.73 -6.67
CA PHE A 1040 -24.62 23.44 -6.29
C PHE A 1040 -23.96 23.51 -4.89
N THR A 1041 -24.81 23.42 -3.86
CA THR A 1041 -24.41 23.47 -2.45
C THR A 1041 -24.83 22.22 -1.68
N LEU A 1042 -24.19 21.98 -0.53
CA LEU A 1042 -24.53 20.84 0.34
C LEU A 1042 -25.97 20.92 0.87
N GLU A 1043 -26.47 22.13 1.13
CA GLU A 1043 -27.84 22.38 1.57
C GLU A 1043 -28.87 22.02 0.49
N ASN A 1044 -28.60 22.41 -0.76
CA ASN A 1044 -29.46 22.05 -1.89
C ASN A 1044 -29.40 20.54 -2.17
N LEU A 1045 -28.23 19.90 -2.05
CA LEU A 1045 -28.12 18.44 -2.14
C LEU A 1045 -28.93 17.75 -1.03
N LYS A 1046 -28.74 18.14 0.24
CA LYS A 1046 -29.46 17.55 1.39
C LYS A 1046 -30.98 17.73 1.31
N SER A 1047 -31.47 18.90 0.86
CA SER A 1047 -32.90 19.19 0.75
C SER A 1047 -33.58 18.58 -0.47
N LEU A 1048 -32.87 18.43 -1.59
CA LEU A 1048 -33.44 17.93 -2.84
C LEU A 1048 -33.24 16.44 -3.08
N LYS A 1049 -32.15 15.81 -2.61
CA LYS A 1049 -31.82 14.39 -2.90
C LYS A 1049 -33.00 13.44 -2.71
N ASN A 1050 -33.84 13.71 -1.71
CA ASN A 1050 -34.99 12.88 -1.34
C ASN A 1050 -36.15 12.91 -2.36
N GLN A 1051 -36.07 13.72 -3.41
CA GLN A 1051 -37.10 13.83 -4.46
C GLN A 1051 -36.70 13.07 -5.75
N PHE A 1052 -35.45 12.62 -5.86
CA PHE A 1052 -34.88 12.08 -7.09
C PHE A 1052 -34.35 10.67 -6.90
N GLY A 1053 -34.59 9.80 -7.89
CA GLY A 1053 -34.06 8.43 -7.89
C GLY A 1053 -32.69 8.31 -8.56
N ILE A 1054 -32.24 9.36 -9.25
CA ILE A 1054 -30.91 9.48 -9.82
C ILE A 1054 -30.31 10.81 -9.35
N ILE A 1055 -29.07 10.80 -8.89
CA ILE A 1055 -28.30 12.00 -8.58
C ILE A 1055 -27.04 11.97 -9.44
N HIS A 1056 -26.64 13.11 -9.98
CA HIS A 1056 -25.44 13.26 -10.81
C HIS A 1056 -24.68 14.50 -10.35
N LEU A 1057 -23.42 14.34 -9.98
CA LEU A 1057 -22.55 15.39 -9.48
C LEU A 1057 -21.40 15.56 -10.48
N ALA A 1058 -21.29 16.72 -11.14
CA ALA A 1058 -20.26 17.01 -12.15
C ALA A 1058 -19.36 18.15 -11.68
N THR A 1059 -18.12 17.84 -11.27
CA THR A 1059 -17.22 18.77 -10.57
C THR A 1059 -15.83 18.14 -10.39
N HIS A 1060 -14.92 18.82 -9.67
CA HIS A 1060 -13.69 18.19 -9.20
C HIS A 1060 -13.94 17.22 -8.05
N GLY A 1061 -13.23 16.11 -8.08
CA GLY A 1061 -13.07 15.19 -6.96
C GLY A 1061 -11.59 14.96 -6.75
N GLN A 1062 -11.19 14.72 -5.51
CA GLN A 1062 -9.83 14.31 -5.18
C GLN A 1062 -9.91 13.21 -4.13
N PHE A 1063 -9.16 12.14 -4.37
CA PHE A 1063 -9.02 11.04 -3.43
C PHE A 1063 -7.57 10.94 -3.00
N ASN A 1064 -7.30 11.31 -1.75
CA ASN A 1064 -5.97 11.26 -1.16
C ASN A 1064 -5.90 10.05 -0.22
N GLY A 1065 -4.83 9.25 -0.34
CA GLY A 1065 -4.52 8.19 0.61
C GLY A 1065 -4.08 8.81 1.94
N GLY A 1066 -4.84 8.55 3.01
CA GLY A 1066 -4.69 9.22 4.30
C GLY A 1066 -6.04 9.26 5.05
N PRO A 1067 -6.19 10.14 6.05
CA PRO A 1067 -7.44 10.34 6.77
C PRO A 1067 -8.64 10.65 5.85
N PRO A 1068 -9.86 10.15 6.14
CA PRO A 1068 -11.05 10.37 5.31
C PRO A 1068 -11.36 11.84 4.94
N GLU A 1069 -10.99 12.78 5.81
CA GLU A 1069 -11.13 14.23 5.62
C GLU A 1069 -10.30 14.82 4.48
N ASP A 1070 -9.21 14.17 4.06
CA ASP A 1070 -8.34 14.65 2.97
C ASP A 1070 -8.93 14.37 1.58
N SER A 1071 -9.89 13.47 1.48
CA SER A 1071 -10.64 13.15 0.26
C SER A 1071 -11.92 13.98 0.18
N PHE A 1072 -12.19 14.63 -0.96
CA PHE A 1072 -13.35 15.51 -1.14
C PHE A 1072 -13.96 15.54 -2.54
N ILE A 1073 -15.27 15.84 -2.61
CA ILE A 1073 -15.97 16.30 -3.81
C ILE A 1073 -16.14 17.83 -3.70
N ARG A 1074 -15.65 18.59 -4.67
CA ARG A 1074 -15.74 20.06 -4.65
C ARG A 1074 -17.18 20.51 -4.95
N LEU A 1075 -17.87 21.07 -3.96
CA LEU A 1075 -19.10 21.82 -4.19
C LEU A 1075 -18.74 23.29 -4.49
N TRP A 1076 -19.71 24.10 -4.88
CA TRP A 1076 -19.46 25.52 -5.13
C TRP A 1076 -18.92 26.27 -3.91
N ASN A 1077 -19.54 26.02 -2.76
CA ASN A 1077 -19.31 26.79 -1.53
C ASN A 1077 -18.47 26.05 -0.47
N ASN A 1078 -18.16 24.77 -0.67
CA ASN A 1078 -17.41 23.96 0.28
C ASN A 1078 -16.79 22.71 -0.40
N LYS A 1079 -15.84 22.07 0.27
CA LYS A 1079 -15.41 20.70 -0.02
C LYS A 1079 -16.30 19.72 0.75
N LEU A 1080 -16.96 18.79 0.08
CA LEU A 1080 -17.74 17.71 0.69
C LEU A 1080 -16.80 16.53 0.94
N ASN A 1081 -16.32 16.39 2.18
CA ASN A 1081 -15.35 15.35 2.52
C ASN A 1081 -16.00 13.96 2.66
N LEU A 1082 -15.18 12.91 2.79
CA LEU A 1082 -15.64 11.53 2.84
C LEU A 1082 -16.58 11.26 4.03
N ASN A 1083 -16.32 11.84 5.21
CA ASN A 1083 -17.17 11.70 6.40
C ASN A 1083 -18.54 12.39 6.21
N GLU A 1084 -18.56 13.64 5.73
CA GLU A 1084 -19.80 14.38 5.44
C GLU A 1084 -20.63 13.74 4.32
N PHE A 1085 -19.97 13.10 3.35
CA PHE A 1085 -20.62 12.30 2.32
C PHE A 1085 -21.24 11.03 2.91
N GLY A 1086 -20.57 10.43 3.91
CA GLY A 1086 -21.09 9.40 4.81
C GLY A 1086 -22.48 9.75 5.37
N ASP A 1087 -22.61 10.96 5.90
CA ASP A 1087 -23.83 11.47 6.53
C ASP A 1087 -24.99 11.77 5.57
N LEU A 1088 -24.78 11.75 4.24
CA LEU A 1088 -25.83 12.06 3.27
C LEU A 1088 -26.95 11.01 3.20
N LYS A 1089 -26.71 9.77 3.70
CA LYS A 1089 -27.70 8.68 3.78
C LYS A 1089 -28.58 8.58 2.53
N PHE A 1090 -28.02 7.98 1.48
CA PHE A 1090 -28.70 7.77 0.21
C PHE A 1090 -29.74 6.63 0.24
N SER A 1091 -29.95 5.96 1.39
CA SER A 1091 -31.02 4.97 1.60
C SER A 1091 -32.42 5.57 1.81
N GLU A 1092 -32.51 6.83 2.24
CA GLU A 1092 -33.75 7.43 2.78
C GLU A 1092 -34.14 8.74 2.05
N PRO A 1093 -35.00 8.66 1.01
CA PRO A 1093 -35.35 7.48 0.23
C PRO A 1093 -34.20 7.02 -0.68
N THR A 1094 -34.30 5.78 -1.16
CA THR A 1094 -33.20 5.11 -1.84
C THR A 1094 -32.87 5.73 -3.20
N VAL A 1095 -31.63 6.20 -3.35
CA VAL A 1095 -31.04 6.62 -4.63
C VAL A 1095 -30.67 5.37 -5.42
N GLU A 1096 -31.22 5.22 -6.62
CA GLU A 1096 -31.01 4.03 -7.45
C GLU A 1096 -29.71 4.10 -8.26
N LEU A 1097 -29.23 5.32 -8.55
CA LEU A 1097 -27.99 5.60 -9.23
C LEU A 1097 -27.42 6.96 -8.78
N LEU A 1098 -26.22 6.96 -8.21
CA LEU A 1098 -25.42 8.15 -8.00
C LEU A 1098 -24.30 8.20 -9.05
N VAL A 1099 -24.25 9.23 -9.87
CA VAL A 1099 -23.17 9.46 -10.84
C VAL A 1099 -22.22 10.50 -10.26
N LEU A 1100 -20.98 10.10 -9.99
CA LEU A 1100 -19.88 10.96 -9.56
C LEU A 1100 -19.03 11.26 -10.80
N SER A 1101 -19.44 12.28 -11.57
CA SER A 1101 -18.74 12.79 -12.74
C SER A 1101 -17.59 13.72 -12.29
N ALA A 1102 -16.64 13.14 -11.56
CA ALA A 1102 -15.58 13.84 -10.86
C ALA A 1102 -14.36 12.92 -10.70
N CYS A 1103 -13.16 13.50 -10.81
CA CYS A 1103 -11.89 12.77 -10.79
C CYS A 1103 -11.70 11.87 -9.56
N GLU A 1104 -11.05 10.72 -9.78
CA GLU A 1104 -10.60 9.77 -8.75
C GLU A 1104 -11.68 9.26 -7.78
N THR A 1105 -12.97 9.41 -8.11
CA THR A 1105 -14.08 9.09 -7.19
C THR A 1105 -14.30 7.59 -6.92
N ALA A 1106 -13.61 6.70 -7.63
CA ALA A 1106 -13.58 5.25 -7.42
C ALA A 1106 -12.20 4.72 -6.99
N MET A 1107 -11.22 5.60 -6.75
CA MET A 1107 -9.90 5.20 -6.25
C MET A 1107 -9.98 4.67 -4.82
N GLY A 1108 -9.04 3.79 -4.49
CA GLY A 1108 -8.87 3.22 -3.17
C GLY A 1108 -7.48 2.60 -3.03
N ASN A 1109 -6.86 2.77 -1.87
CA ASN A 1109 -5.61 2.11 -1.48
C ASN A 1109 -5.87 1.24 -0.24
N ASP A 1110 -4.82 0.58 0.27
CA ASP A 1110 -4.87 -0.27 1.47
C ASP A 1110 -5.33 0.50 2.74
N GLN A 1111 -5.37 1.84 2.68
CA GLN A 1111 -5.82 2.73 3.76
C GLN A 1111 -7.19 3.37 3.49
N ALA A 1112 -7.86 3.08 2.36
CA ALA A 1112 -9.20 3.58 2.03
C ALA A 1112 -9.91 2.79 0.90
N GLU A 1113 -10.69 1.77 1.27
CA GLU A 1113 -11.39 0.89 0.32
C GLU A 1113 -12.48 1.62 -0.53
N LEU A 1114 -12.17 1.86 -1.82
CA LEU A 1114 -13.08 2.31 -2.90
C LEU A 1114 -13.59 3.77 -2.86
N GLY A 1115 -13.06 4.61 -1.97
CA GLY A 1115 -13.34 6.05 -1.94
C GLY A 1115 -14.83 6.42 -1.94
N PHE A 1116 -15.18 7.50 -2.64
CA PHE A 1116 -16.56 8.00 -2.69
C PHE A 1116 -17.55 7.02 -3.33
N GLY A 1117 -17.11 6.27 -4.35
CA GLY A 1117 -17.93 5.29 -5.05
C GLY A 1117 -18.34 4.11 -4.17
N GLY A 1118 -17.41 3.56 -3.39
CA GLY A 1118 -17.72 2.54 -2.38
C GLY A 1118 -18.61 3.07 -1.26
N LEU A 1119 -18.24 4.23 -0.70
CA LEU A 1119 -19.00 4.83 0.39
C LEU A 1119 -20.43 5.21 -0.02
N ALA A 1120 -20.65 5.64 -1.26
CA ALA A 1120 -21.98 5.91 -1.80
C ALA A 1120 -22.89 4.67 -1.72
N VAL A 1121 -22.38 3.51 -2.14
CA VAL A 1121 -23.14 2.25 -2.07
C VAL A 1121 -23.42 1.85 -0.62
N ARG A 1122 -22.43 2.02 0.26
CA ARG A 1122 -22.56 1.69 1.68
C ARG A 1122 -23.56 2.57 2.43
N THR A 1123 -23.57 3.87 2.15
CA THR A 1123 -24.49 4.89 2.69
C THR A 1123 -25.90 4.83 2.09
N GLY A 1124 -26.12 3.95 1.11
CA GLY A 1124 -27.45 3.48 0.73
C GLY A 1124 -27.87 3.77 -0.71
N ALA A 1125 -27.00 4.32 -1.56
CA ALA A 1125 -27.25 4.30 -3.00
C ALA A 1125 -27.15 2.85 -3.48
N LYS A 1126 -28.02 2.41 -4.40
CA LYS A 1126 -27.89 1.05 -4.94
C LYS A 1126 -26.69 0.89 -5.87
N THR A 1127 -26.34 1.96 -6.57
CA THR A 1127 -25.30 1.97 -7.60
C THR A 1127 -24.58 3.31 -7.57
N ALA A 1128 -23.25 3.28 -7.63
CA ALA A 1128 -22.43 4.45 -7.92
C ALA A 1128 -21.75 4.27 -9.29
N LEU A 1129 -21.74 5.32 -10.12
CA LEU A 1129 -20.91 5.41 -11.32
C LEU A 1129 -19.83 6.44 -11.02
N ALA A 1130 -18.57 6.01 -10.91
CA ALA A 1130 -17.46 6.82 -10.41
C ALA A 1130 -16.17 6.57 -11.22
N SER A 1131 -15.20 7.48 -11.17
CA SER A 1131 -13.98 7.40 -11.99
C SER A 1131 -12.75 6.86 -11.26
N LEU A 1132 -12.00 5.98 -11.93
CA LEU A 1132 -10.79 5.33 -11.45
C LEU A 1132 -9.55 6.24 -11.50
N TRP A 1133 -9.60 7.37 -12.20
CA TRP A 1133 -8.49 8.33 -12.33
C TRP A 1133 -9.00 9.75 -12.66
N GLN A 1134 -8.08 10.68 -12.93
CA GLN A 1134 -8.37 12.04 -13.39
C GLN A 1134 -8.85 12.05 -14.84
N VAL A 1135 -10.08 12.51 -15.06
CA VAL A 1135 -10.78 12.43 -16.34
C VAL A 1135 -10.75 13.74 -17.12
N ASP A 1136 -10.70 13.64 -18.45
CA ASP A 1136 -10.80 14.81 -19.32
C ASP A 1136 -12.25 15.34 -19.36
N ASP A 1137 -12.46 16.58 -18.89
CA ASP A 1137 -13.72 17.33 -18.89
C ASP A 1137 -14.53 17.19 -20.21
N SER A 1138 -13.85 17.19 -21.36
CA SER A 1138 -14.51 17.12 -22.66
C SER A 1138 -14.91 15.69 -23.07
N ALA A 1139 -14.10 14.71 -22.70
CA ALA A 1139 -14.41 13.30 -22.88
C ALA A 1139 -15.52 12.84 -21.94
N THR A 1140 -15.49 13.27 -20.68
CA THR A 1140 -16.51 13.00 -19.66
C THR A 1140 -17.88 13.48 -20.09
N LEU A 1141 -17.99 14.73 -20.58
CA LEU A 1141 -19.23 15.24 -21.20
C LEU A 1141 -19.75 14.29 -22.28
N GLY A 1142 -18.88 13.75 -23.14
CA GLY A 1142 -19.25 12.80 -24.19
C GLY A 1142 -19.75 11.47 -23.66
N LEU A 1143 -19.00 10.87 -22.74
CA LEU A 1143 -19.33 9.58 -22.13
C LEU A 1143 -20.64 9.67 -21.34
N MET A 1144 -20.81 10.70 -20.51
CA MET A 1144 -22.03 10.89 -19.69
C MET A 1144 -23.25 11.23 -20.55
N THR A 1145 -23.08 12.07 -21.57
CA THR A 1145 -24.13 12.36 -22.56
C THR A 1145 -24.62 11.08 -23.24
N GLU A 1146 -23.70 10.23 -23.72
CA GLU A 1146 -24.07 8.96 -24.36
C GLU A 1146 -24.63 7.96 -23.34
N PHE A 1147 -24.06 7.86 -22.14
CA PHE A 1147 -24.54 7.01 -21.05
C PHE A 1147 -26.03 7.27 -20.75
N TYR A 1148 -26.44 8.53 -20.56
CA TYR A 1148 -27.85 8.85 -20.33
C TYR A 1148 -28.75 8.59 -21.56
N GLN A 1149 -28.23 8.70 -22.80
CA GLN A 1149 -28.99 8.31 -24.00
C GLN A 1149 -29.22 6.79 -24.06
N GLN A 1150 -28.23 6.01 -23.65
CA GLN A 1150 -28.32 4.55 -23.60
C GLN A 1150 -29.13 4.08 -22.40
N LEU A 1151 -29.08 4.78 -21.25
CA LEU A 1151 -29.86 4.47 -20.05
C LEU A 1151 -31.38 4.56 -20.27
N ARG A 1152 -31.84 5.36 -21.26
CA ARG A 1152 -33.25 5.38 -21.69
C ARG A 1152 -33.69 4.08 -22.38
N LYS A 1153 -32.76 3.33 -22.96
CA LYS A 1153 -33.01 2.17 -23.84
C LYS A 1153 -32.65 0.85 -23.15
N ALA A 1154 -31.48 0.82 -22.51
CA ALA A 1154 -30.91 -0.36 -21.89
C ALA A 1154 -31.85 -0.94 -20.80
N PRO A 1155 -31.84 -2.26 -20.60
CA PRO A 1155 -32.61 -2.91 -19.54
C PRO A 1155 -31.98 -2.75 -18.15
N ILE A 1156 -30.66 -2.49 -18.10
CA ILE A 1156 -29.85 -2.36 -16.88
C ILE A 1156 -28.84 -1.21 -16.99
N LYS A 1157 -28.37 -0.72 -15.84
CA LYS A 1157 -27.41 0.41 -15.75
C LYS A 1157 -26.07 0.12 -16.42
N SER A 1158 -25.47 -1.03 -16.13
CA SER A 1158 -24.16 -1.44 -16.67
C SER A 1158 -24.15 -1.62 -18.19
N GLU A 1159 -25.27 -2.05 -18.80
CA GLU A 1159 -25.41 -2.12 -20.26
C GLU A 1159 -25.46 -0.71 -20.88
N ALA A 1160 -26.06 0.27 -20.22
CA ALA A 1160 -26.01 1.66 -20.68
C ALA A 1160 -24.58 2.22 -20.68
N LEU A 1161 -23.79 1.93 -19.65
CA LEU A 1161 -22.37 2.32 -19.59
C LEU A 1161 -21.57 1.63 -20.69
N ARG A 1162 -21.73 0.31 -20.85
CA ARG A 1162 -21.12 -0.46 -21.93
C ARG A 1162 -21.38 0.14 -23.31
N GLN A 1163 -22.63 0.47 -23.63
CA GLN A 1163 -22.95 1.05 -24.94
C GLN A 1163 -22.29 2.43 -25.15
N ALA A 1164 -22.16 3.25 -24.10
CA ALA A 1164 -21.43 4.51 -24.18
C ALA A 1164 -19.92 4.31 -24.38
N GLN A 1165 -19.33 3.33 -23.68
CA GLN A 1165 -17.92 2.95 -23.82
C GLN A 1165 -17.62 2.42 -25.23
N ILE A 1166 -18.46 1.53 -25.77
CA ILE A 1166 -18.36 1.01 -27.14
C ILE A 1166 -18.48 2.14 -28.18
N ALA A 1167 -19.41 3.09 -28.01
CA ALA A 1167 -19.56 4.23 -28.91
C ALA A 1167 -18.33 5.14 -28.92
N MET A 1168 -17.68 5.34 -27.75
CA MET A 1168 -16.43 6.09 -27.66
C MET A 1168 -15.26 5.33 -28.30
N LEU A 1169 -15.10 4.05 -27.99
CA LEU A 1169 -14.09 3.15 -28.57
C LEU A 1169 -14.16 3.10 -30.12
N LYS A 1170 -15.37 3.06 -30.69
CA LYS A 1170 -15.58 3.05 -32.15
C LYS A 1170 -15.44 4.42 -32.82
N GLY A 1171 -15.21 5.48 -32.04
CA GLY A 1171 -15.12 6.86 -32.55
C GLY A 1171 -16.46 7.43 -33.03
N GLU A 1172 -17.58 6.84 -32.60
CA GLU A 1172 -18.93 7.39 -32.79
C GLU A 1172 -19.12 8.63 -31.92
N ILE A 1173 -18.50 8.65 -30.72
CA ILE A 1173 -18.32 9.86 -29.92
C ILE A 1173 -17.04 10.58 -30.38
N ARG A 1174 -17.20 11.75 -30.99
CA ARG A 1174 -16.07 12.51 -31.56
C ARG A 1174 -16.33 14.01 -31.65
N VAL A 1175 -15.25 14.78 -31.73
CA VAL A 1175 -15.30 16.24 -31.87
C VAL A 1175 -15.25 16.59 -33.36
N GLU A 1176 -16.29 17.22 -33.88
CA GLU A 1176 -16.43 17.55 -35.31
C GLU A 1176 -17.07 18.93 -35.48
N ASN A 1177 -16.40 19.84 -36.19
CA ASN A 1177 -16.87 21.21 -36.46
C ASN A 1177 -17.28 22.02 -35.21
N GLY A 1178 -16.57 21.83 -34.09
CA GLY A 1178 -16.88 22.50 -32.81
C GLY A 1178 -18.08 21.92 -32.07
N GLN A 1179 -18.59 20.76 -32.49
CA GLN A 1179 -19.63 20.00 -31.79
C GLN A 1179 -19.10 18.65 -31.35
N LEU A 1180 -19.61 18.15 -30.22
CA LEU A 1180 -19.43 16.78 -29.80
C LEU A 1180 -20.53 15.95 -30.45
N ARG A 1181 -20.17 15.11 -31.42
CA ARG A 1181 -21.05 14.08 -31.97
C ARG A 1181 -21.14 12.96 -30.96
N THR A 1182 -22.35 12.46 -30.71
CA THR A 1182 -22.63 11.19 -30.03
C THR A 1182 -23.45 10.30 -30.97
N SER A 1183 -23.82 9.08 -30.56
CA SER A 1183 -24.48 8.11 -31.44
C SER A 1183 -25.83 8.61 -31.99
N THR A 1184 -26.52 9.51 -31.28
CA THR A 1184 -27.86 10.01 -31.67
C THR A 1184 -27.95 11.50 -31.98
N ARG A 1185 -27.01 12.34 -31.53
CA ARG A 1185 -27.10 13.81 -31.70
C ARG A 1185 -25.75 14.51 -31.66
N GLY A 1186 -25.75 15.78 -32.08
CA GLY A 1186 -24.72 16.73 -31.71
C GLY A 1186 -25.04 17.41 -30.37
N VAL A 1187 -24.00 17.67 -29.59
CA VAL A 1187 -23.98 18.59 -28.44
C VAL A 1187 -23.02 19.73 -28.78
N SER A 1188 -23.43 20.97 -28.54
CA SER A 1188 -22.55 22.12 -28.77
C SER A 1188 -21.45 22.14 -27.70
N LEU A 1189 -20.20 22.27 -28.12
CA LEU A 1189 -19.10 22.41 -27.15
C LEU A 1189 -18.90 23.89 -26.79
N PRO A 1190 -18.54 24.20 -25.53
CA PRO A 1190 -18.07 25.53 -25.15
C PRO A 1190 -16.87 25.96 -26.00
N PRO A 1191 -16.72 27.25 -26.38
CA PRO A 1191 -15.58 27.71 -27.18
C PRO A 1191 -14.20 27.39 -26.56
N GLN A 1192 -14.12 27.42 -25.22
CA GLN A 1192 -12.91 27.07 -24.47
C GLN A 1192 -12.55 25.59 -24.64
N VAL A 1193 -13.53 24.70 -24.62
CA VAL A 1193 -13.39 23.25 -24.87
C VAL A 1193 -12.93 22.99 -26.31
N VAL A 1194 -13.57 23.62 -27.30
CA VAL A 1194 -13.14 23.51 -28.71
C VAL A 1194 -11.70 23.98 -28.88
N GLN A 1195 -11.29 25.05 -28.19
CA GLN A 1195 -9.93 25.56 -28.23
C GLN A 1195 -8.92 24.63 -27.52
N SER A 1196 -9.27 24.04 -26.37
CA SER A 1196 -8.36 23.14 -25.63
C SER A 1196 -8.11 21.83 -26.38
N LEU A 1197 -9.15 21.25 -26.99
CA LEU A 1197 -9.05 20.05 -27.83
C LEU A 1197 -8.22 20.32 -29.09
N SER A 1198 -8.46 21.46 -29.76
CA SER A 1198 -7.69 21.88 -30.94
C SER A 1198 -6.21 22.10 -30.62
N LYS A 1199 -5.89 22.70 -29.47
CA LYS A 1199 -4.50 22.88 -29.00
C LYS A 1199 -3.80 21.54 -28.76
N ARG A 1200 -4.49 20.59 -28.12
CA ARG A 1200 -3.96 19.25 -27.77
C ARG A 1200 -3.92 18.27 -28.94
N LYS A 1201 -4.46 18.62 -30.12
CA LYS A 1201 -4.58 17.77 -31.32
C LYS A 1201 -5.31 16.43 -31.07
N ILE A 1202 -6.21 16.41 -30.08
CA ILE A 1202 -7.01 15.23 -29.73
C ILE A 1202 -8.10 15.07 -30.80
N ASN A 1203 -7.83 14.23 -31.80
CA ASN A 1203 -8.71 14.02 -32.95
C ASN A 1203 -9.69 12.85 -32.76
N THR A 1204 -9.41 11.94 -31.81
CA THR A 1204 -10.18 10.72 -31.54
C THR A 1204 -10.14 10.38 -30.06
N LEU A 1205 -11.30 10.22 -29.43
CA LEU A 1205 -11.44 9.83 -28.01
C LEU A 1205 -11.44 8.30 -27.81
N THR A 1206 -10.91 7.54 -28.77
CA THR A 1206 -11.02 6.07 -28.84
C THR A 1206 -10.12 5.33 -27.84
N HIS A 1207 -9.16 6.01 -27.22
CA HIS A 1207 -8.23 5.43 -26.25
C HIS A 1207 -8.93 5.06 -24.93
N PRO A 1208 -8.62 3.92 -24.29
CA PRO A 1208 -9.27 3.50 -23.03
C PRO A 1208 -9.24 4.55 -21.93
N TYR A 1209 -8.14 5.32 -21.80
CA TYR A 1209 -8.05 6.52 -20.94
C TYR A 1209 -9.36 7.34 -20.85
N TYR A 1210 -10.06 7.54 -21.97
CA TYR A 1210 -11.27 8.36 -22.04
C TYR A 1210 -12.56 7.62 -21.67
N TRP A 1211 -12.65 6.30 -21.89
CA TRP A 1211 -13.90 5.54 -21.75
C TRP A 1211 -13.88 4.47 -20.65
N SER A 1212 -12.75 3.86 -20.34
CA SER A 1212 -12.63 2.88 -19.25
C SER A 1212 -12.39 3.50 -17.88
N ALA A 1213 -12.27 4.83 -17.81
CA ALA A 1213 -12.10 5.57 -16.56
C ALA A 1213 -13.29 5.39 -15.61
N PHE A 1214 -14.52 5.23 -16.11
CA PHE A 1214 -15.71 5.12 -15.28
C PHE A 1214 -16.17 3.67 -15.10
N THR A 1215 -16.52 3.31 -13.86
CA THR A 1215 -16.98 1.96 -13.49
C THR A 1215 -18.27 2.00 -12.65
N MET A 1216 -19.07 0.93 -12.73
CA MET A 1216 -20.31 0.74 -11.98
C MET A 1216 -20.01 -0.03 -10.68
N ILE A 1217 -20.20 0.62 -9.54
CA ILE A 1217 -19.98 0.07 -8.20
C ILE A 1217 -21.34 -0.24 -7.54
N GLY A 1218 -21.47 -1.40 -6.90
CA GLY A 1218 -22.69 -1.85 -6.23
C GLY A 1218 -23.57 -2.71 -7.13
N ASN A 1219 -24.86 -2.41 -7.20
CA ASN A 1219 -25.82 -3.16 -8.02
C ASN A 1219 -25.76 -2.68 -9.49
N PRO A 1220 -25.29 -3.50 -10.46
CA PRO A 1220 -25.13 -3.06 -11.84
C PRO A 1220 -26.43 -3.14 -12.67
N TRP A 1221 -27.53 -3.55 -12.06
CA TRP A 1221 -28.83 -3.84 -12.69
C TRP A 1221 -29.77 -2.63 -12.65
#